data_AF-A0A243PKD6-F1
#
_entry.id   AF-A0A243PKD6-F1
#
_cell.length_a   1.000
_cell.length_b   1.000
_cell.length_c   1.000
_cell.angle_alpha   90.00
_cell.angle_beta   90.00
_cell.angle_gamma   90.00
#
_symmetry.space_group_name_H-M   'P 1'
#
loop_
_entity.id
_entity.type
_entity.pdbx_description
1 polymer ?
#
loop_
_entity_poly.entity_id
_entity_poly.type
_entity_poly.pdbx_seq_one_letter_code
_entity_poly.pdbx_strand_id
1 'polypeptide(L)'
;MRPATALLLASTMLAATPAFAQTAAPAADAAPDEATIVVFGRGETRQVQEIKAQEIVVLTPGTNPLKAIEKLPSVNFQSADPFGNYEWSQRVTIRSFNQNQLGFTFDGIPLGDMSYGNHNGLHITRAISSENIGSVRVSQGAGSLGTQATGNLGGTVETFSADPTGEMGAQGNLTYGSNDTVRAFARLNLGTRDGVRGYVSYGYGSTDKYKGQGKQDQHMGNAKVIVPIGEAKIDGWLSYSDRREQDYQDMSMGMINRLGWDWDNTFPDYARAIDYASRLNDVDLVSNSGGSPFPDGRFDYSGASVATGQTYPGNVTSADDAYYDAAGLRKDWLGAIGLNTPLGEKATLNLKGYYHNNSGMGLWATPYVPSPNGVPMSVRTTEYKMDRIGAFGSVDFTIGSQNLNVGAWYENNKFNQARRFYAFSSRTEPGLSFRDYPKNPFFTQWEFDFTTDTFQYHVQDKIDLGMVTINLGWKGFSVTNKAEAVVQASFPQGKIKAQDWFQPTAGFVVKVSPDAEVFGGFSQSTRAFASATTTGPFSTNQAGFDAIRNNLKPEESDTYELGLRYNTPVFNGTLGAYLVNFRNRLLAVQVGSAIQGNPSALQNVGGVRAVGVEAAGNLTLGSGFSLYASYSYTDATYRDDVVNGNGDLVAAIKDKTVVDSPKHMARGEFNFDDGQRFFRVGLNYMSRRYYSYTNDASVPGRLIVDASLGYRFTDKVEVQLNATNLFDKRYVGTIGSGGFGNSGDAQTLLVGAPQQFFATLKADF
;
A
#
# COMPACT_ATOMS: atom_id res chain seq x y z
N MET A 1 29.12 -31.92 11.53
CA MET A 1 28.84 -32.82 12.67
C MET A 1 29.91 -32.66 13.75
N ARG A 2 29.61 -31.94 14.84
CA ARG A 2 30.05 -32.18 16.24
C ARG A 2 29.23 -31.23 17.16
N PRO A 3 28.81 -31.65 18.38
CA PRO A 3 27.90 -30.89 19.30
C PRO A 3 28.71 -30.12 20.39
N ALA A 4 28.16 -29.49 21.44
CA ALA A 4 26.82 -29.48 22.08
C ALA A 4 26.50 -28.06 22.66
N THR A 5 25.25 -27.61 22.86
CA THR A 5 24.25 -27.88 23.93
C THR A 5 24.65 -27.41 25.34
N ALA A 6 23.73 -26.70 26.02
CA ALA A 6 23.86 -26.09 27.34
C ALA A 6 23.47 -27.03 28.51
N LEU A 7 23.78 -26.67 29.78
CA LEU A 7 22.80 -26.20 30.79
C LEU A 7 23.41 -25.93 32.20
N LEU A 8 22.85 -24.94 32.90
CA LEU A 8 22.58 -24.80 34.34
C LEU A 8 23.47 -25.44 35.43
N LEU A 9 23.82 -24.62 36.44
CA LEU A 9 23.69 -24.98 37.86
C LEU A 9 23.49 -23.72 38.73
N ALA A 10 22.78 -23.86 39.83
CA ALA A 10 22.23 -22.75 40.63
C ALA A 10 22.83 -22.67 42.04
N SER A 11 22.69 -21.52 42.70
CA SER A 11 22.58 -21.44 44.16
C SER A 11 21.93 -20.12 44.62
N THR A 12 21.12 -20.23 45.67
CA THR A 12 20.29 -19.17 46.27
C THR A 12 20.93 -18.65 47.57
N MET A 13 20.60 -17.41 48.00
CA MET A 13 20.15 -17.10 49.38
C MET A 13 19.73 -15.62 49.57
N LEU A 14 18.46 -15.44 49.96
CA LEU A 14 17.91 -14.54 50.99
C LEU A 14 18.38 -13.07 51.14
N ALA A 15 17.43 -12.16 50.95
CA ALA A 15 17.09 -11.14 51.96
C ALA A 15 15.58 -10.82 51.92
N ALA A 16 14.87 -11.01 53.03
CA ALA A 16 13.47 -10.60 53.17
C ALA A 16 13.38 -9.19 53.75
N THR A 17 12.56 -8.32 53.17
CA THR A 17 12.23 -6.97 53.69
C THR A 17 10.72 -6.73 53.60
N PRO A 18 10.15 -5.86 54.45
CA PRO A 18 8.71 -5.90 54.75
C PRO A 18 7.83 -5.25 53.66
N ALA A 19 6.61 -5.75 53.54
CA ALA A 19 5.60 -5.22 52.63
C ALA A 19 5.16 -3.81 53.03
N PHE A 20 5.24 -2.87 52.09
CA PHE A 20 4.50 -1.61 52.12
C PHE A 20 3.34 -1.65 51.12
N ALA A 21 2.26 -0.92 51.44
CA ALA A 21 0.94 -1.14 50.86
C ALA A 21 0.85 -0.86 49.35
N GLN A 22 0.05 -1.67 48.65
CA GLN A 22 -0.36 -1.42 47.27
C GLN A 22 -1.16 -0.11 47.16
N THR A 23 -0.58 0.91 46.53
CA THR A 23 -1.37 1.90 45.79
C THR A 23 -1.68 1.30 44.42
N ALA A 24 -2.96 1.25 44.06
CA ALA A 24 -3.41 0.65 42.81
C ALA A 24 -2.78 1.34 41.59
N ALA A 25 -2.45 0.55 40.57
CA ALA A 25 -2.08 1.08 39.26
C ALA A 25 -3.20 2.00 38.71
N PRO A 26 -2.87 3.05 37.94
CA PRO A 26 -3.89 3.86 37.30
C PRO A 26 -4.78 2.95 36.44
N ALA A 27 -6.10 3.12 36.57
CA ALA A 27 -7.06 2.29 35.87
C ALA A 27 -6.78 2.34 34.36
N ALA A 28 -6.72 1.17 33.73
CA ALA A 28 -6.80 1.09 32.27
C ALA A 28 -8.09 1.80 31.83
N ASP A 29 -7.98 2.69 30.85
CA ASP A 29 -9.14 3.34 30.25
C ASP A 29 -10.15 2.26 29.87
N ALA A 30 -11.41 2.46 30.31
CA ALA A 30 -12.45 1.47 30.13
C ALA A 30 -12.57 1.11 28.65
N ALA A 31 -12.41 -0.18 28.34
CA ALA A 31 -12.53 -0.66 26.97
C ALA A 31 -13.87 -0.19 26.39
N PRO A 32 -13.89 0.51 25.25
CA PRO A 32 -15.15 0.87 24.63
C PRO A 32 -15.92 -0.40 24.28
N ASP A 33 -17.24 -0.39 24.54
CA ASP A 33 -18.14 -1.54 24.39
C ASP A 33 -17.83 -2.34 23.12
N GLU A 34 -17.99 -3.67 23.20
CA GLU A 34 -17.71 -4.60 22.10
C GLU A 34 -18.47 -4.26 20.80
N ALA A 35 -19.55 -3.48 20.89
CA ALA A 35 -20.32 -2.92 19.77
C ALA A 35 -19.65 -1.73 19.03
N THR A 36 -18.54 -1.17 19.54
CA THR A 36 -17.86 -0.02 18.91
C THR A 36 -16.82 -0.49 17.90
N ILE A 37 -17.23 -0.55 16.63
CA ILE A 37 -16.49 -1.19 15.52
C ILE A 37 -15.38 -0.28 14.94
N VAL A 38 -15.63 1.03 14.87
CA VAL A 38 -14.62 2.06 14.53
C VAL A 38 -14.29 2.85 15.79
N VAL A 39 -13.03 2.84 16.20
CA VAL A 39 -12.55 3.59 17.37
C VAL A 39 -11.93 4.90 16.90
N PHE A 40 -12.59 6.01 17.20
CA PHE A 40 -11.99 7.34 17.13
C PHE A 40 -11.12 7.53 18.38
N GLY A 41 -9.82 7.81 18.20
CA GLY A 41 -8.81 7.77 19.27
C GLY A 41 -9.05 8.77 20.40
N ARG A 42 -9.78 8.36 21.43
CA ARG A 42 -10.04 9.16 22.64
C ARG A 42 -8.73 9.49 23.35
N GLY A 43 -8.54 10.75 23.75
CA GLY A 43 -7.29 11.19 24.40
C GLY A 43 -6.07 11.24 23.47
N GLU A 44 -6.24 11.11 22.14
CA GLU A 44 -5.18 11.36 21.17
C GLU A 44 -5.18 12.82 20.70
N THR A 45 -3.99 13.41 20.58
CA THR A 45 -3.81 14.80 20.15
C THR A 45 -3.88 15.00 18.63
N ARG A 46 -4.16 13.93 17.87
CA ARG A 46 -4.21 13.89 16.40
C ARG A 46 -5.36 13.03 15.90
N GLN A 47 -5.79 13.16 14.64
CA GLN A 47 -6.85 12.31 14.09
C GLN A 47 -6.37 10.86 13.89
N VAL A 48 -6.81 9.97 14.80
CA VAL A 48 -6.55 8.52 14.78
C VAL A 48 -7.88 7.77 14.68
N GLN A 49 -7.93 6.79 13.77
CA GLN A 49 -9.08 5.93 13.52
C GLN A 49 -8.62 4.48 13.43
N GLU A 50 -9.24 3.58 14.19
CA GLU A 50 -8.92 2.15 14.19
C GLU A 50 -10.14 1.29 13.82
N ILE A 51 -9.92 0.34 12.92
CA ILE A 51 -10.91 -0.66 12.49
C ILE A 51 -10.50 -2.01 13.08
N LYS A 52 -11.39 -2.63 13.86
CA LYS A 52 -11.18 -3.94 14.48
C LYS A 52 -11.53 -5.09 13.54
N ALA A 53 -11.03 -6.30 13.85
CA ALA A 53 -11.27 -7.54 13.10
C ALA A 53 -12.74 -7.80 12.75
N GLN A 54 -13.69 -7.46 13.62
CA GLN A 54 -15.14 -7.65 13.41
C GLN A 54 -15.64 -7.00 12.11
N GLU A 55 -15.10 -5.84 11.73
CA GLU A 55 -15.43 -5.19 10.46
C GLU A 55 -14.84 -5.96 9.27
N ILE A 56 -13.58 -6.37 9.41
CA ILE A 56 -12.79 -7.00 8.35
C ILE A 56 -13.42 -8.35 7.96
N VAL A 57 -13.96 -9.09 8.91
CA VAL A 57 -14.63 -10.39 8.67
C VAL A 57 -16.06 -10.28 8.11
N VAL A 58 -16.66 -9.08 8.08
CA VAL A 58 -17.94 -8.81 7.39
C VAL A 58 -17.72 -8.50 5.90
N LEU A 59 -16.49 -8.18 5.49
CA LEU A 59 -16.09 -8.21 4.08
C LEU A 59 -15.88 -9.66 3.63
N THR A 60 -15.86 -9.91 2.31
CA THR A 60 -15.58 -11.25 1.78
C THR A 60 -14.17 -11.70 2.22
N PRO A 61 -13.97 -12.93 2.73
CA PRO A 61 -12.64 -13.39 3.14
C PRO A 61 -11.60 -13.29 2.03
N GLY A 62 -10.38 -12.90 2.40
CA GLY A 62 -9.33 -12.56 1.45
C GLY A 62 -9.34 -11.11 0.98
N THR A 63 -10.32 -10.29 1.38
CA THR A 63 -10.29 -8.83 1.11
C THR A 63 -9.06 -8.19 1.75
N ASN A 64 -8.38 -7.34 0.99
CA ASN A 64 -7.20 -6.60 1.43
C ASN A 64 -7.55 -5.66 2.61
N PRO A 65 -6.77 -5.63 3.71
CA PRO A 65 -6.99 -4.70 4.83
C PRO A 65 -7.01 -3.22 4.42
N LEU A 66 -6.28 -2.83 3.37
CA LEU A 66 -6.31 -1.46 2.86
C LEU A 66 -7.66 -1.08 2.23
N LYS A 67 -8.45 -2.07 1.79
CA LYS A 67 -9.86 -1.86 1.38
C LYS A 67 -10.79 -1.70 2.58
N ALA A 68 -10.51 -2.32 3.73
CA ALA A 68 -11.32 -2.15 4.93
C ALA A 68 -11.28 -0.70 5.46
N ILE A 69 -10.12 -0.03 5.39
CA ILE A 69 -9.99 1.39 5.76
C ILE A 69 -10.60 2.37 4.74
N GLU A 70 -11.10 1.90 3.58
CA GLU A 70 -11.72 2.75 2.56
C GLU A 70 -13.01 3.45 3.07
N LYS A 71 -13.59 2.98 4.19
CA LYS A 71 -14.74 3.66 4.80
C LYS A 71 -14.40 4.92 5.60
N LEU A 72 -13.12 5.08 5.99
CA LEU A 72 -12.66 6.23 6.77
C LEU A 72 -12.64 7.52 5.91
N PRO A 73 -12.91 8.71 6.48
CA PRO A 73 -12.88 9.96 5.74
C PRO A 73 -11.48 10.25 5.17
N SER A 74 -11.45 10.92 4.02
CA SER A 74 -10.24 11.19 3.22
C SER A 74 -9.45 9.97 2.74
N VAL A 75 -9.88 8.73 3.00
CA VAL A 75 -9.24 7.51 2.48
C VAL A 75 -9.86 7.12 1.13
N ASN A 76 -9.02 7.01 0.11
CA ASN A 76 -9.38 6.53 -1.22
C ASN A 76 -8.47 5.33 -1.57
N PHE A 77 -8.99 4.13 -1.32
CA PHE A 77 -8.45 2.88 -1.83
C PHE A 77 -9.05 2.58 -3.21
N GLN A 78 -8.22 2.12 -4.13
CA GLN A 78 -8.59 1.74 -5.48
C GLN A 78 -8.07 0.36 -5.81
N SER A 79 -8.85 -0.38 -6.59
CA SER A 79 -8.40 -1.58 -7.29
C SER A 79 -9.26 -1.78 -8.54
N ALA A 80 -8.76 -2.60 -9.46
CA ALA A 80 -9.56 -3.17 -10.55
C ALA A 80 -10.29 -4.48 -10.15
N ASP A 81 -9.97 -5.07 -9.00
CA ASP A 81 -10.55 -6.34 -8.51
C ASP A 81 -11.45 -6.16 -7.26
N PRO A 82 -12.37 -7.09 -6.96
CA PRO A 82 -13.34 -6.96 -5.86
C PRO A 82 -12.70 -7.08 -4.46
N PHE A 83 -11.59 -7.81 -4.32
CA PHE A 83 -10.91 -8.01 -3.04
C PHE A 83 -9.89 -6.91 -2.74
N GLY A 84 -9.50 -6.13 -3.75
CA GLY A 84 -8.36 -5.23 -3.63
C GLY A 84 -7.04 -5.97 -3.60
N ASN A 85 -6.96 -7.20 -4.12
CA ASN A 85 -5.76 -8.02 -4.08
C ASN A 85 -4.82 -7.81 -5.27
N TYR A 86 -5.30 -7.31 -6.40
CA TYR A 86 -4.53 -7.20 -7.64
C TYR A 86 -3.50 -6.07 -7.58
N GLU A 87 -2.23 -6.41 -7.30
CA GLU A 87 -1.23 -5.47 -6.77
C GLU A 87 -0.86 -4.34 -7.76
N TRP A 88 -0.92 -4.57 -9.08
CA TRP A 88 -0.69 -3.52 -10.08
C TRP A 88 -1.71 -2.38 -9.99
N SER A 89 -2.97 -2.74 -9.72
CA SER A 89 -4.09 -1.80 -9.66
C SER A 89 -4.29 -1.15 -8.29
N GLN A 90 -3.61 -1.62 -7.25
CA GLN A 90 -3.82 -1.06 -5.92
C GLN A 90 -3.28 0.36 -5.83
N ARG A 91 -4.14 1.32 -5.45
CA ARG A 91 -3.70 2.68 -5.07
C ARG A 91 -4.36 3.08 -3.77
N VAL A 92 -3.59 3.73 -2.90
CA VAL A 92 -4.11 4.34 -1.67
C VAL A 92 -3.73 5.81 -1.65
N THR A 93 -4.72 6.66 -1.36
CA THR A 93 -4.47 8.06 -1.01
C THR A 93 -5.19 8.41 0.29
N ILE A 94 -4.56 9.24 1.12
CA ILE A 94 -5.14 9.78 2.37
C ILE A 94 -4.87 11.28 2.39
N ARG A 95 -5.91 12.13 2.51
CA ARG A 95 -5.80 13.61 2.44
C ARG A 95 -5.01 14.08 1.19
N SER A 96 -5.16 13.38 0.08
CA SER A 96 -4.44 13.57 -1.20
C SER A 96 -2.92 13.32 -1.17
N PHE A 97 -2.36 12.82 -0.07
CA PHE A 97 -1.05 12.15 -0.08
C PHE A 97 -1.22 10.77 -0.73
N ASN A 98 -0.35 10.41 -1.67
CA ASN A 98 -0.35 9.07 -2.25
C ASN A 98 0.39 8.06 -1.36
N GLN A 99 0.21 6.77 -1.61
CA GLN A 99 0.84 5.68 -0.84
C GLN A 99 2.34 5.87 -0.63
N ASN A 100 3.07 6.39 -1.63
CA ASN A 100 4.49 6.64 -1.53
C ASN A 100 4.86 7.74 -0.51
N GLN A 101 3.88 8.50 -0.04
CA GLN A 101 3.94 9.59 0.93
C GLN A 101 3.21 9.24 2.25
N LEU A 102 2.91 7.95 2.46
CA LEU A 102 2.36 7.37 3.69
C LEU A 102 3.36 6.35 4.26
N GLY A 103 3.33 6.15 5.58
CA GLY A 103 4.07 5.06 6.22
C GLY A 103 3.19 3.82 6.40
N PHE A 104 3.73 2.64 6.14
CA PHE A 104 3.01 1.38 6.39
C PHE A 104 3.81 0.47 7.33
N THR A 105 3.15 -0.11 8.33
CA THR A 105 3.75 -1.12 9.21
C THR A 105 2.84 -2.32 9.46
N PHE A 106 3.46 -3.42 9.86
CA PHE A 106 2.79 -4.62 10.35
C PHE A 106 3.46 -5.09 11.64
N ASP A 107 2.74 -5.08 12.77
CA ASP A 107 3.28 -5.34 14.12
C ASP A 107 4.57 -4.52 14.43
N GLY A 108 4.62 -3.28 13.92
CA GLY A 108 5.76 -2.36 13.97
C GLY A 108 6.82 -2.58 12.88
N ILE A 109 6.80 -3.71 12.17
CA ILE A 109 7.74 -3.98 11.07
C ILE A 109 7.47 -2.99 9.92
N PRO A 110 8.46 -2.24 9.42
CA PRO A 110 8.29 -1.35 8.28
C PRO A 110 7.94 -2.14 7.01
N LEU A 111 6.85 -1.77 6.34
CA LEU A 111 6.41 -2.39 5.08
C LEU A 111 6.77 -1.57 3.82
N GLY A 112 7.48 -0.46 3.99
CA GLY A 112 7.85 0.41 2.88
C GLY A 112 6.66 1.25 2.43
N ASP A 113 6.51 1.41 1.11
CA ASP A 113 5.59 2.40 0.51
C ASP A 113 4.45 1.81 -0.35
N MET A 114 4.25 0.49 -0.23
CA MET A 114 3.24 -0.32 -0.95
C MET A 114 3.33 -0.33 -2.48
N SER A 115 4.41 0.18 -3.09
CA SER A 115 4.57 0.14 -4.55
C SER A 115 4.60 -1.29 -5.13
N TYR A 116 4.00 -1.49 -6.31
CA TYR A 116 4.01 -2.76 -7.05
C TYR A 116 5.42 -3.32 -7.32
N GLY A 117 6.33 -2.44 -7.75
CA GLY A 117 7.76 -2.71 -7.86
C GLY A 117 8.47 -2.41 -6.54
N ASN A 118 8.11 -3.16 -5.50
CA ASN A 118 8.48 -2.82 -4.13
C ASN A 118 10.01 -2.84 -3.91
N HIS A 119 10.57 -1.70 -3.50
CA HIS A 119 12.01 -1.51 -3.32
C HIS A 119 12.45 -1.25 -1.86
N ASN A 120 11.51 -1.14 -0.92
CA ASN A 120 11.79 -0.79 0.48
C ASN A 120 10.91 -1.52 1.52
N GLY A 121 10.18 -2.56 1.12
CA GLY A 121 9.44 -3.40 2.04
C GLY A 121 8.60 -4.48 1.37
N LEU A 122 7.38 -4.68 1.87
CA LEU A 122 6.49 -5.79 1.49
C LEU A 122 5.04 -5.33 1.45
N HIS A 123 4.28 -5.75 0.45
CA HIS A 123 2.86 -5.43 0.39
C HIS A 123 2.08 -6.16 1.50
N ILE A 124 1.14 -5.49 2.18
CA ILE A 124 0.46 -6.07 3.37
C ILE A 124 -0.25 -7.40 3.07
N THR A 125 -0.86 -7.54 1.89
CA THR A 125 -1.48 -8.78 1.38
C THR A 125 -0.51 -9.93 1.14
N ARG A 126 0.80 -9.68 1.20
CA ARG A 126 1.88 -10.69 1.15
C ARG A 126 2.56 -10.89 2.50
N ALA A 127 2.30 -10.02 3.47
CA ALA A 127 2.78 -10.15 4.85
C ALA A 127 1.83 -10.97 5.73
N ILE A 128 0.50 -10.82 5.58
CA ILE A 128 -0.51 -11.45 6.45
C ILE A 128 -1.84 -11.73 5.73
N SER A 129 -2.49 -12.84 6.08
CA SER A 129 -3.86 -13.19 5.65
C SER A 129 -4.90 -12.33 6.37
N SER A 130 -5.96 -11.90 5.67
CA SER A 130 -7.06 -11.09 6.24
C SER A 130 -7.64 -11.64 7.55
N GLU A 131 -7.76 -12.96 7.65
CA GLU A 131 -8.29 -13.72 8.79
C GLU A 131 -7.39 -13.70 10.03
N ASN A 132 -6.14 -13.27 9.86
CA ASN A 132 -5.16 -13.13 10.93
C ASN A 132 -4.99 -11.68 11.40
N ILE A 133 -5.74 -10.72 10.85
CA ILE A 133 -5.64 -9.30 11.22
C ILE A 133 -6.53 -9.02 12.42
N GLY A 134 -5.93 -8.45 13.48
CA GLY A 134 -6.62 -8.02 14.69
C GLY A 134 -7.22 -6.62 14.55
N SER A 135 -6.46 -5.69 13.98
CA SER A 135 -6.94 -4.36 13.62
C SER A 135 -6.07 -3.67 12.56
N VAL A 136 -6.62 -2.59 11.99
CA VAL A 136 -5.89 -1.64 11.14
C VAL A 136 -6.13 -0.23 11.68
N ARG A 137 -5.05 0.48 12.02
CA ARG A 137 -5.08 1.85 12.53
C ARG A 137 -4.55 2.83 11.48
N VAL A 138 -5.29 3.92 11.28
CA VAL A 138 -4.90 5.05 10.43
C VAL A 138 -4.67 6.27 11.31
N SER A 139 -3.45 6.78 11.30
CA SER A 139 -3.05 8.02 11.99
C SER A 139 -2.71 9.07 10.94
N GLN A 140 -3.49 10.14 10.84
CA GLN A 140 -3.28 11.20 9.85
C GLN A 140 -2.27 12.27 10.35
N GLY A 141 -1.78 13.12 9.44
CA GLY A 141 -0.68 14.05 9.71
C GLY A 141 0.67 13.34 9.64
N ALA A 142 1.65 13.67 10.47
CA ALA A 142 2.92 12.93 10.51
C ALA A 142 2.80 11.45 10.98
N GLY A 143 1.61 10.93 11.27
CA GLY A 143 1.41 9.62 11.90
C GLY A 143 2.01 9.55 13.31
N SER A 144 2.18 8.34 13.85
CA SER A 144 2.86 8.18 15.15
C SER A 144 4.37 8.42 15.01
N LEU A 145 4.97 9.17 15.95
CA LEU A 145 6.42 9.45 15.94
C LEU A 145 7.25 8.17 16.02
N GLY A 146 6.73 7.16 16.74
CA GLY A 146 7.37 5.85 16.90
C GLY A 146 7.23 4.92 15.71
N THR A 147 6.56 5.32 14.62
CA THR A 147 6.41 4.48 13.43
C THR A 147 7.71 4.40 12.62
N GLN A 148 8.09 3.18 12.26
CA GLN A 148 9.24 2.85 11.41
C GLN A 148 8.90 3.21 9.95
N ALA A 149 9.02 4.49 9.58
CA ALA A 149 8.75 4.97 8.22
C ALA A 149 9.52 6.25 7.92
N THR A 150 10.20 6.30 6.76
CA THR A 150 10.93 7.48 6.26
C THR A 150 10.22 8.19 5.11
N GLY A 151 8.94 7.90 4.87
CA GLY A 151 8.12 8.51 3.81
C GLY A 151 6.74 9.00 4.25
N ASN A 152 6.43 8.98 5.54
CA ASN A 152 5.12 9.23 6.13
C ASN A 152 4.75 10.73 6.23
N LEU A 153 4.68 11.42 5.10
CA LEU A 153 4.31 12.84 5.04
C LEU A 153 2.84 13.08 5.46
N GLY A 154 1.93 12.21 5.03
CA GLY A 154 0.47 12.41 5.21
C GLY A 154 -0.23 11.55 6.24
N GLY A 155 0.45 10.51 6.71
CA GLY A 155 -0.06 9.62 7.74
C GLY A 155 0.66 8.29 7.78
N THR A 156 0.22 7.45 8.71
CA THR A 156 0.67 6.06 8.85
C THR A 156 -0.53 5.11 8.91
N VAL A 157 -0.42 3.98 8.21
CA VAL A 157 -1.34 2.85 8.27
C VAL A 157 -0.63 1.68 8.94
N GLU A 158 -1.10 1.31 10.12
CA GLU A 158 -0.48 0.32 11.00
C GLU A 158 -1.42 -0.89 11.07
N THR A 159 -0.96 -2.06 10.63
CA THR A 159 -1.73 -3.31 10.70
C THR A 159 -1.22 -4.16 11.86
N PHE A 160 -2.14 -4.70 12.67
CA PHE A 160 -1.81 -5.54 13.82
C PHE A 160 -2.31 -6.97 13.59
N SER A 161 -1.47 -7.97 13.87
CA SER A 161 -1.91 -9.36 13.86
C SER A 161 -2.81 -9.66 15.06
N ALA A 162 -3.83 -10.49 14.86
CA ALA A 162 -4.64 -11.02 15.94
C ALA A 162 -3.75 -11.76 16.95
N ASP A 163 -4.02 -11.63 18.25
CA ASP A 163 -3.33 -12.44 19.25
C ASP A 163 -3.89 -13.88 19.23
N PRO A 164 -3.06 -14.91 19.47
CA PRO A 164 -3.52 -16.30 19.49
C PRO A 164 -4.59 -16.50 20.56
N THR A 165 -5.60 -17.33 20.25
CA THR A 165 -6.59 -17.74 21.26
C THR A 165 -5.85 -18.43 22.40
N GLY A 166 -6.25 -18.16 23.65
CA GLY A 166 -5.64 -18.76 24.85
C GLY A 166 -5.98 -20.23 25.06
N GLU A 167 -6.43 -20.90 24.01
CA GLU A 167 -7.06 -22.23 23.97
C GLU A 167 -6.73 -22.87 22.62
N MET A 168 -6.64 -24.20 22.59
CA MET A 168 -6.47 -24.98 21.37
C MET A 168 -7.80 -25.04 20.60
N GLY A 169 -7.76 -24.72 19.31
CA GLY A 169 -8.93 -24.75 18.43
C GLY A 169 -8.55 -24.62 16.97
N ALA A 170 -9.46 -25.00 16.07
CA ALA A 170 -9.21 -24.95 14.62
C ALA A 170 -10.27 -24.09 13.91
N GLN A 171 -9.83 -23.20 13.04
CA GLN A 171 -10.70 -22.33 12.26
C GLN A 171 -10.47 -22.53 10.78
N GLY A 172 -11.52 -22.37 9.97
CA GLY A 172 -11.39 -22.37 8.52
C GLY A 172 -12.50 -21.61 7.83
N ASN A 173 -12.22 -21.19 6.60
CA ASN A 173 -13.26 -20.71 5.69
C ASN A 173 -13.05 -21.27 4.28
N LEU A 174 -14.15 -21.43 3.56
CA LEU A 174 -14.20 -21.75 2.14
C LEU A 174 -15.11 -20.74 1.46
N THR A 175 -14.62 -20.05 0.45
CA THR A 175 -15.38 -19.09 -0.36
C THR A 175 -15.38 -19.53 -1.83
N TYR A 176 -16.55 -19.48 -2.46
CA TYR A 176 -16.74 -19.70 -3.89
C TYR A 176 -17.59 -18.57 -4.50
N GLY A 177 -17.37 -18.19 -5.76
CA GLY A 177 -18.16 -17.12 -6.38
C GLY A 177 -17.78 -16.79 -7.82
N SER A 178 -18.17 -15.59 -8.25
CA SER A 178 -17.95 -15.05 -9.60
C SER A 178 -16.52 -15.24 -10.10
N ASN A 179 -16.37 -15.46 -11.41
CA ASN A 179 -15.08 -15.65 -12.10
C ASN A 179 -14.26 -16.80 -11.51
N ASP A 180 -14.94 -17.91 -11.22
CA ASP A 180 -14.37 -19.14 -10.63
C ASP A 180 -13.47 -18.84 -9.42
N THR A 181 -13.89 -17.85 -8.63
CA THR A 181 -13.20 -17.49 -7.39
C THR A 181 -13.28 -18.65 -6.42
N VAL A 182 -12.12 -19.13 -5.95
CA VAL A 182 -11.99 -20.11 -4.87
C VAL A 182 -11.02 -19.56 -3.85
N ARG A 183 -11.44 -19.47 -2.58
CA ARG A 183 -10.55 -19.24 -1.45
C ARG A 183 -10.77 -20.30 -0.38
N ALA A 184 -9.69 -20.90 0.10
CA ALA A 184 -9.69 -21.75 1.29
C ALA A 184 -8.67 -21.23 2.29
N PHE A 185 -9.06 -21.15 3.57
CA PHE A 185 -8.18 -20.77 4.68
C PHE A 185 -8.35 -21.75 5.83
N ALA A 186 -7.26 -22.08 6.51
CA ALA A 186 -7.26 -22.83 7.76
C ALA A 186 -6.25 -22.24 8.75
N ARG A 187 -6.61 -22.24 10.04
CA ARG A 187 -5.77 -21.85 11.17
C ARG A 187 -5.90 -22.86 12.30
N LEU A 188 -4.77 -23.23 12.89
CA LEU A 188 -4.69 -24.04 14.11
C LEU A 188 -4.11 -23.17 15.22
N ASN A 189 -4.90 -22.90 16.27
CA ASN A 189 -4.44 -22.27 17.49
C ASN A 189 -3.94 -23.34 18.47
N LEU A 190 -2.88 -23.02 19.21
CA LEU A 190 -2.19 -23.93 20.13
C LEU A 190 -1.79 -23.20 21.41
N GLY A 191 -1.75 -23.95 22.52
CA GLY A 191 -1.25 -23.47 23.81
C GLY A 191 -2.34 -22.96 24.74
N THR A 192 -1.94 -22.20 25.76
CA THR A 192 -2.83 -21.69 26.82
C THR A 192 -2.63 -20.19 27.06
N ARG A 193 -3.68 -19.52 27.59
CA ARG A 193 -3.67 -18.08 27.86
C ARG A 193 -2.45 -17.61 28.67
N ASP A 194 -2.12 -18.34 29.73
CA ASP A 194 -1.05 -17.98 30.67
C ASP A 194 0.31 -18.62 30.32
N GLY A 195 0.34 -19.48 29.30
CA GLY A 195 1.54 -20.19 28.85
C GLY A 195 2.03 -19.74 27.48
N VAL A 196 2.88 -20.57 26.88
CA VAL A 196 3.22 -20.46 25.45
C VAL A 196 1.94 -20.68 24.64
N ARG A 197 1.65 -19.75 23.74
CA ARG A 197 0.51 -19.83 22.81
C ARG A 197 0.88 -19.33 21.43
N GLY A 198 0.19 -19.79 20.42
CA GLY A 198 0.50 -19.45 19.04
C GLY A 198 -0.53 -19.98 18.06
N TYR A 199 -0.35 -19.65 16.80
CA TYR A 199 -1.07 -20.29 15.71
C TYR A 199 -0.18 -20.52 14.50
N VAL A 200 -0.58 -21.49 13.68
CA VAL A 200 -0.13 -21.63 12.30
C VAL A 200 -1.36 -21.59 11.40
N SER A 201 -1.22 -21.00 10.22
CA SER A 201 -2.30 -20.84 9.27
C SER A 201 -1.81 -20.93 7.84
N TYR A 202 -2.69 -21.37 6.95
CA TYR A 202 -2.45 -21.46 5.52
C TYR A 202 -3.70 -21.04 4.76
N GLY A 203 -3.51 -20.23 3.73
CA GLY A 203 -4.54 -19.80 2.79
C GLY A 203 -4.12 -20.05 1.35
N TYR A 204 -5.07 -20.50 0.54
CA TYR A 204 -5.01 -20.50 -0.92
C TYR A 204 -6.15 -19.64 -1.46
N GLY A 205 -5.85 -18.73 -2.38
CA GLY A 205 -6.83 -17.94 -3.13
C GLY A 205 -6.59 -18.04 -4.62
N SER A 206 -7.67 -18.01 -5.40
CA SER A 206 -7.71 -18.10 -6.86
C SER A 206 -8.90 -17.29 -7.36
N THR A 207 -8.74 -16.52 -8.44
CA THR A 207 -9.83 -15.95 -9.24
C THR A 207 -9.37 -15.87 -10.70
N ASP A 208 -10.24 -16.19 -11.63
CA ASP A 208 -10.01 -15.87 -13.03
C ASP A 208 -10.29 -14.38 -13.27
N LYS A 209 -9.75 -13.83 -14.35
CA LYS A 209 -9.96 -12.42 -14.72
C LYS A 209 -11.41 -12.19 -15.14
N TYR A 210 -11.97 -11.04 -14.79
CA TYR A 210 -13.36 -10.70 -15.13
C TYR A 210 -13.54 -10.27 -16.59
N LYS A 211 -12.45 -9.84 -17.24
CA LYS A 211 -12.34 -9.54 -18.67
C LYS A 211 -11.04 -10.12 -19.22
N GLY A 212 -11.02 -10.37 -20.53
CA GLY A 212 -9.91 -11.09 -21.18
C GLY A 212 -9.80 -12.55 -20.70
N GLN A 213 -8.57 -13.07 -20.69
CA GLN A 213 -8.25 -14.39 -20.17
C GLN A 213 -7.04 -14.29 -19.23
N GLY A 214 -6.95 -15.24 -18.29
CA GLY A 214 -5.89 -15.33 -17.30
C GLY A 214 -6.42 -15.39 -15.87
N LYS A 215 -5.52 -15.58 -14.91
CA LYS A 215 -5.85 -15.91 -13.51
C LYS A 215 -4.91 -15.23 -12.51
N GLN A 216 -5.45 -14.96 -11.32
CA GLN A 216 -4.72 -14.46 -10.16
C GLN A 216 -4.86 -15.44 -9.00
N ASP A 217 -3.75 -15.82 -8.38
CA ASP A 217 -3.71 -16.76 -7.27
C ASP A 217 -2.57 -16.48 -6.28
N GLN A 218 -2.77 -16.92 -5.05
CA GLN A 218 -1.82 -16.76 -3.97
C GLN A 218 -1.88 -17.93 -2.99
N HIS A 219 -0.70 -18.44 -2.63
CA HIS A 219 -0.47 -19.24 -1.45
C HIS A 219 0.11 -18.35 -0.35
N MET A 220 -0.39 -18.47 0.87
CA MET A 220 0.16 -17.75 2.01
C MET A 220 0.15 -18.61 3.27
N GLY A 221 1.28 -18.68 3.97
CA GLY A 221 1.40 -19.30 5.28
C GLY A 221 1.79 -18.25 6.31
N ASN A 222 1.11 -18.19 7.46
CA ASN A 222 1.49 -17.32 8.57
C ASN A 222 1.55 -18.10 9.88
N ALA A 223 2.55 -17.81 10.71
CA ALA A 223 2.66 -18.33 12.08
C ALA A 223 2.99 -17.21 13.06
N LYS A 224 2.33 -17.24 14.23
CA LYS A 224 2.57 -16.33 15.36
C LYS A 224 2.78 -17.14 16.62
N VAL A 225 3.70 -16.72 17.48
CA VAL A 225 3.90 -17.29 18.82
C VAL A 225 4.09 -16.19 19.85
N ILE A 226 3.59 -16.42 21.05
CA ILE A 226 3.79 -15.59 22.24
C ILE A 226 4.31 -16.50 23.37
N VAL A 227 5.44 -16.13 23.95
CA VAL A 227 6.13 -16.85 25.03
C VAL A 227 6.26 -15.90 26.23
N PRO A 228 5.43 -16.07 27.28
CA PRO A 228 5.66 -15.42 28.57
C PRO A 228 6.93 -15.96 29.24
N ILE A 229 7.76 -15.08 29.79
CA ILE A 229 9.01 -15.40 30.51
C ILE A 229 9.09 -14.52 31.75
N GLY A 230 8.47 -14.95 32.86
CA GLY A 230 8.29 -14.11 34.04
C GLY A 230 7.42 -12.91 33.71
N GLU A 231 7.93 -11.70 33.95
CA GLU A 231 7.27 -10.43 33.59
C GLU A 231 7.53 -10.01 32.13
N ALA A 232 8.43 -10.69 31.42
CA ALA A 232 8.71 -10.42 30.02
C ALA A 232 7.82 -11.24 29.07
N LYS A 233 7.61 -10.72 27.86
CA LYS A 233 6.93 -11.37 26.75
C LYS A 233 7.85 -11.38 25.53
N ILE A 234 8.10 -12.56 24.97
CA ILE A 234 8.66 -12.70 23.62
C ILE A 234 7.51 -12.96 22.64
N ASP A 235 7.51 -12.27 21.51
CA ASP A 235 6.64 -12.58 20.36
C ASP A 235 7.48 -12.98 19.13
N GLY A 236 6.94 -13.88 18.32
CA GLY A 236 7.57 -14.31 17.07
C GLY A 236 6.56 -14.34 15.94
N TRP A 237 6.98 -13.88 14.76
CA TRP A 237 6.20 -13.91 13.53
C TRP A 237 7.00 -14.58 12.41
N LEU A 238 6.32 -15.38 11.60
CA LEU A 238 6.82 -15.90 10.33
C LEU A 238 5.72 -15.85 9.28
N SER A 239 6.06 -15.39 8.08
CA SER A 239 5.19 -15.38 6.92
C SER A 239 5.93 -15.83 5.66
N TYR A 240 5.22 -16.60 4.84
CA TYR A 240 5.61 -16.98 3.48
C TYR A 240 4.46 -16.65 2.53
N SER A 241 4.78 -16.13 1.34
CA SER A 241 3.80 -16.10 0.25
C SER A 241 4.40 -16.40 -1.12
N ASP A 242 3.59 -17.02 -1.99
CA ASP A 242 3.84 -17.23 -3.43
C ASP A 242 2.61 -16.70 -4.16
N ARG A 243 2.75 -15.62 -4.92
CA ARG A 243 1.66 -14.93 -5.62
C ARG A 243 1.97 -14.87 -7.12
N ARG A 244 0.94 -15.17 -7.92
CA ARG A 244 0.98 -15.11 -9.38
C ARG A 244 -0.28 -14.41 -9.87
N GLU A 245 -0.13 -13.27 -10.50
CA GLU A 245 -1.22 -12.48 -11.05
C GLU A 245 -1.00 -12.24 -12.54
N GLN A 246 -1.97 -12.54 -13.39
CA GLN A 246 -1.99 -12.00 -14.76
C GLN A 246 -2.66 -10.63 -14.73
N ASP A 247 -2.02 -9.69 -15.41
CA ASP A 247 -2.36 -8.28 -15.41
C ASP A 247 -3.52 -7.99 -16.37
N TYR A 248 -4.34 -7.00 -16.05
CA TYR A 248 -5.29 -6.41 -17.00
C TYR A 248 -4.58 -5.33 -17.80
N GLN A 249 -5.00 -5.15 -19.04
CA GLN A 249 -4.50 -4.09 -19.90
C GLN A 249 -4.82 -2.71 -19.31
N ASP A 250 -3.79 -1.87 -19.21
CA ASP A 250 -3.92 -0.46 -18.89
C ASP A 250 -4.67 0.26 -20.03
N MET A 251 -5.62 1.11 -19.68
CA MET A 251 -6.52 1.79 -20.61
C MET A 251 -6.36 3.31 -20.53
N SER A 252 -6.80 4.00 -21.58
CA SER A 252 -7.12 5.44 -21.56
C SER A 252 -8.64 5.65 -21.74
N MET A 253 -9.17 6.86 -21.57
CA MET A 253 -10.60 7.11 -21.85
C MET A 253 -10.93 6.95 -23.33
N GLY A 254 -10.02 7.36 -24.22
CA GLY A 254 -10.10 7.15 -25.66
C GLY A 254 -10.11 5.65 -26.02
N MET A 255 -9.27 4.83 -25.37
CA MET A 255 -9.32 3.38 -25.51
C MET A 255 -10.66 2.81 -25.03
N ILE A 256 -11.16 3.20 -23.85
CA ILE A 256 -12.47 2.73 -23.34
C ILE A 256 -13.61 3.09 -24.30
N ASN A 257 -13.60 4.30 -24.87
CA ASN A 257 -14.62 4.76 -25.82
C ASN A 257 -14.54 4.05 -27.18
N ARG A 258 -13.33 3.67 -27.64
CA ARG A 258 -13.07 3.08 -28.97
C ARG A 258 -13.14 1.55 -28.98
N LEU A 259 -12.60 0.91 -27.94
CA LEU A 259 -12.42 -0.53 -27.81
C LEU A 259 -13.43 -1.18 -26.86
N GLY A 260 -14.04 -0.39 -25.97
CA GLY A 260 -15.00 -0.84 -24.97
C GLY A 260 -14.39 -1.10 -23.59
N TRP A 261 -15.26 -1.23 -22.59
CA TRP A 261 -14.88 -1.48 -21.19
C TRP A 261 -14.25 -2.86 -20.98
N ASP A 262 -14.70 -3.83 -21.77
CA ASP A 262 -14.38 -5.25 -21.66
C ASP A 262 -13.12 -5.65 -22.46
N TRP A 263 -12.44 -4.66 -23.08
CA TRP A 263 -11.19 -4.84 -23.82
C TRP A 263 -10.00 -5.18 -22.91
N ASP A 264 -9.11 -6.06 -23.38
CA ASP A 264 -7.95 -6.55 -22.63
C ASP A 264 -6.83 -7.05 -23.58
N ASN A 265 -5.71 -7.49 -23.01
CA ASN A 265 -4.60 -8.15 -23.73
C ASN A 265 -5.06 -9.37 -24.54
N THR A 266 -4.34 -9.72 -25.61
CA THR A 266 -4.81 -10.70 -26.61
C THR A 266 -4.71 -12.15 -26.17
N PHE A 267 -4.03 -12.48 -25.06
CA PHE A 267 -3.91 -13.84 -24.54
C PHE A 267 -5.28 -14.55 -24.47
N PRO A 268 -5.39 -15.82 -24.93
CA PRO A 268 -4.35 -16.69 -25.47
C PRO A 268 -4.14 -16.57 -27.01
N ASP A 269 -4.78 -15.61 -27.70
CA ASP A 269 -4.62 -15.40 -29.15
C ASP A 269 -3.23 -14.82 -29.48
N TYR A 270 -2.27 -15.74 -29.60
CA TYR A 270 -0.88 -15.46 -29.96
C TYR A 270 -0.75 -15.02 -31.42
N ALA A 271 -1.60 -15.52 -32.33
CA ALA A 271 -1.56 -15.14 -33.74
C ALA A 271 -1.89 -13.65 -33.94
N ARG A 272 -2.86 -13.12 -33.17
CA ARG A 272 -3.19 -11.69 -33.15
C ARG A 272 -2.07 -10.83 -32.56
N ALA A 273 -1.44 -11.27 -31.49
CA ALA A 273 -0.25 -10.58 -30.96
C ALA A 273 0.90 -10.54 -31.97
N ILE A 274 1.12 -11.65 -32.68
CA ILE A 274 2.12 -11.75 -33.75
C ILE A 274 1.78 -10.79 -34.89
N ASP A 275 0.52 -10.66 -35.29
CA ASP A 275 0.07 -9.68 -36.30
C ASP A 275 0.32 -8.24 -35.85
N TYR A 276 -0.12 -7.85 -34.64
CA TYR A 276 0.05 -6.50 -34.10
C TYR A 276 1.54 -6.13 -33.96
N ALA A 277 2.34 -7.06 -33.45
CA ALA A 277 3.78 -6.90 -33.35
C ALA A 277 4.45 -6.85 -34.73
N SER A 278 4.04 -7.69 -35.69
CA SER A 278 4.61 -7.67 -37.05
C SER A 278 4.32 -6.35 -37.76
N ARG A 279 3.14 -5.75 -37.59
CA ARG A 279 2.81 -4.42 -38.12
C ARG A 279 3.79 -3.38 -37.59
N LEU A 280 3.90 -3.22 -36.26
CA LEU A 280 4.84 -2.25 -35.66
C LEU A 280 6.29 -2.43 -36.12
N ASN A 281 6.68 -3.66 -36.43
CA ASN A 281 8.04 -4.03 -36.85
C ASN A 281 8.23 -4.08 -38.40
N ASP A 282 7.23 -3.69 -39.19
CA ASP A 282 7.28 -3.71 -40.65
C ASP A 282 8.21 -2.61 -41.21
N VAL A 283 9.42 -3.03 -41.59
CA VAL A 283 10.50 -2.14 -42.05
C VAL A 283 10.16 -1.46 -43.38
N ASP A 284 9.34 -2.08 -44.25
CA ASP A 284 9.00 -1.52 -45.56
C ASP A 284 7.97 -0.38 -45.41
N LEU A 285 7.00 -0.53 -44.50
CA LEU A 285 6.07 0.56 -44.15
C LEU A 285 6.79 1.68 -43.38
N VAL A 286 7.66 1.32 -42.44
CA VAL A 286 8.43 2.28 -41.63
C VAL A 286 9.39 3.11 -42.48
N SER A 287 10.07 2.50 -43.46
CA SER A 287 11.02 3.20 -44.34
C SER A 287 10.34 4.13 -45.37
N ASN A 288 9.10 3.85 -45.77
CA ASN A 288 8.37 4.64 -46.77
C ASN A 288 7.57 5.83 -46.18
N SER A 289 7.57 6.00 -44.86
CA SER A 289 6.74 7.00 -44.15
C SER A 289 7.35 8.41 -44.02
N GLY A 290 8.53 8.66 -44.61
CA GLY A 290 9.18 9.99 -44.65
C GLY A 290 10.48 10.11 -43.84
N GLY A 291 10.89 9.06 -43.13
CA GLY A 291 12.23 8.91 -42.56
C GLY A 291 12.35 9.19 -41.06
N SER A 292 12.76 8.15 -40.33
CA SER A 292 13.32 8.30 -38.99
C SER A 292 14.79 8.76 -39.06
N PRO A 293 15.25 9.61 -38.13
CA PRO A 293 16.67 9.97 -38.01
C PRO A 293 17.50 8.92 -37.26
N PHE A 294 16.85 7.90 -36.70
CA PHE A 294 17.50 6.84 -35.94
C PHE A 294 17.74 5.61 -36.83
N PRO A 295 18.87 4.89 -36.66
CA PRO A 295 19.18 3.71 -37.50
C PRO A 295 18.18 2.54 -37.41
N ASP A 296 17.21 2.59 -36.48
CA ASP A 296 16.21 1.55 -36.26
C ASP A 296 14.89 1.78 -37.03
N GLY A 297 14.71 2.96 -37.64
CA GLY A 297 13.49 3.35 -38.35
C GLY A 297 12.31 3.76 -37.46
N ARG A 298 12.30 3.44 -36.15
CA ARG A 298 11.04 3.24 -35.39
C ARG A 298 10.40 4.50 -34.84
N PHE A 299 11.18 5.58 -34.67
CA PHE A 299 10.74 6.81 -34.04
C PHE A 299 11.13 8.06 -34.84
N ASP A 300 10.32 9.11 -34.76
CA ASP A 300 10.65 10.43 -35.31
C ASP A 300 11.52 11.25 -34.33
N TYR A 301 11.86 12.49 -34.72
CA TYR A 301 12.65 13.41 -33.88
C TYR A 301 12.00 13.78 -32.53
N SER A 302 10.70 13.52 -32.33
CA SER A 302 9.99 13.74 -31.06
C SER A 302 9.97 12.50 -30.15
N GLY A 303 10.43 11.35 -30.65
CA GLY A 303 10.30 10.05 -29.98
C GLY A 303 8.92 9.39 -30.18
N ALA A 304 8.06 9.96 -31.02
CA ALA A 304 6.82 9.31 -31.43
C ALA A 304 7.10 8.18 -32.43
N SER A 305 6.36 7.08 -32.35
CA SER A 305 6.54 5.98 -33.30
C SER A 305 6.12 6.41 -34.70
N VAL A 306 6.88 6.03 -35.74
CA VAL A 306 6.55 6.35 -37.15
C VAL A 306 5.41 5.48 -37.71
N ALA A 307 4.51 5.02 -36.85
CA ALA A 307 3.33 4.21 -37.17
C ALA A 307 2.22 4.99 -37.90
N THR A 308 2.47 6.25 -38.29
CA THR A 308 1.58 7.12 -39.09
C THR A 308 1.37 6.55 -40.50
N GLY A 309 0.51 5.56 -40.60
CA GLY A 309 0.17 4.83 -41.83
C GLY A 309 -0.19 3.36 -41.62
N GLN A 310 0.00 2.80 -40.42
CA GLN A 310 -0.28 1.39 -40.15
C GLN A 310 -1.74 1.14 -39.80
N THR A 311 -2.39 0.26 -40.56
CA THR A 311 -3.76 -0.19 -40.30
C THR A 311 -3.75 -1.43 -39.43
N TYR A 312 -4.38 -1.37 -38.25
CA TYR A 312 -4.67 -2.53 -37.41
C TYR A 312 -6.13 -3.00 -37.63
N PRO A 313 -6.48 -4.27 -37.36
CA PRO A 313 -7.83 -4.77 -37.58
C PRO A 313 -8.83 -4.27 -36.53
N GLY A 314 -10.05 -3.95 -36.97
CA GLY A 314 -11.13 -3.48 -36.12
C GLY A 314 -10.90 -2.04 -35.64
N ASN A 315 -11.14 -1.80 -34.35
CA ASN A 315 -11.01 -0.47 -33.74
C ASN A 315 -9.61 -0.21 -33.14
N VAL A 316 -8.65 -1.12 -33.31
CA VAL A 316 -7.27 -0.95 -32.83
C VAL A 316 -6.55 0.10 -33.68
N THR A 317 -5.67 0.88 -33.05
CA THR A 317 -4.90 1.97 -33.67
C THR A 317 -3.40 1.93 -33.34
N SER A 318 -3.00 1.21 -32.28
CA SER A 318 -1.59 1.00 -31.91
C SER A 318 -1.39 -0.41 -31.35
N ALA A 319 -0.17 -0.93 -31.44
CA ALA A 319 0.25 -2.13 -30.72
C ALA A 319 0.25 -1.95 -29.18
N ASP A 320 0.17 -0.71 -28.67
CA ASP A 320 -0.07 -0.46 -27.24
C ASP A 320 -1.54 -0.65 -26.81
N ASP A 321 -2.50 -0.78 -27.75
CA ASP A 321 -3.90 -1.00 -27.39
C ASP A 321 -4.11 -2.38 -26.72
N ALA A 322 -3.35 -3.40 -27.12
CA ALA A 322 -3.32 -4.71 -26.49
C ALA A 322 -1.98 -5.40 -26.73
N TYR A 323 -1.34 -5.85 -25.64
CA TYR A 323 -0.17 -6.73 -25.68
C TYR A 323 -0.62 -8.19 -25.72
N TYR A 324 0.31 -9.14 -25.88
CA TYR A 324 -0.05 -10.56 -25.79
C TYR A 324 -0.49 -10.92 -24.37
N ASP A 325 0.40 -10.79 -23.39
CA ASP A 325 0.13 -11.08 -21.98
C ASP A 325 1.02 -10.21 -21.08
N ALA A 326 0.63 -10.08 -19.81
CA ALA A 326 1.35 -9.37 -18.77
C ALA A 326 1.08 -10.03 -17.40
N ALA A 327 2.07 -10.03 -16.50
CA ALA A 327 1.94 -10.71 -15.22
C ALA A 327 2.87 -10.18 -14.11
N GLY A 328 2.44 -10.35 -12.85
CA GLY A 328 3.25 -10.23 -11.64
C GLY A 328 3.52 -11.58 -10.98
N LEU A 329 4.79 -11.91 -10.75
CA LEU A 329 5.22 -13.06 -9.94
C LEU A 329 5.93 -12.56 -8.68
N ARG A 330 5.56 -13.06 -7.49
CA ARG A 330 6.14 -12.64 -6.20
C ARG A 330 6.36 -13.86 -5.29
N LYS A 331 7.52 -13.91 -4.64
CA LYS A 331 7.81 -14.86 -3.56
C LYS A 331 8.46 -14.13 -2.39
N ASP A 332 7.95 -14.38 -1.20
CA ASP A 332 8.23 -13.56 -0.01
C ASP A 332 8.44 -14.40 1.23
N TRP A 333 9.42 -14.00 2.04
CA TRP A 333 9.63 -14.43 3.42
C TRP A 333 9.76 -13.23 4.33
N LEU A 334 8.96 -13.18 5.40
CA LEU A 334 9.06 -12.18 6.45
C LEU A 334 9.10 -12.86 7.81
N GLY A 335 10.16 -12.63 8.60
CA GLY A 335 10.29 -13.14 9.96
C GLY A 335 10.63 -12.03 10.94
N ALA A 336 10.12 -12.11 12.18
CA ALA A 336 10.45 -11.18 13.25
C ALA A 336 10.42 -11.84 14.63
N ILE A 337 11.21 -11.29 15.56
CA ILE A 337 11.22 -11.65 16.98
C ILE A 337 11.20 -10.37 17.80
N GLY A 338 10.22 -10.24 18.69
CA GLY A 338 10.06 -9.15 19.64
C GLY A 338 10.30 -9.56 21.08
N LEU A 339 10.73 -8.61 21.90
CA LEU A 339 10.82 -8.65 23.35
C LEU A 339 10.12 -7.41 23.91
N ASN A 340 9.16 -7.63 24.80
CA ASN A 340 8.58 -6.63 25.69
C ASN A 340 8.94 -7.03 27.14
N THR A 341 9.47 -6.10 27.93
CA THR A 341 9.84 -6.37 29.33
C THR A 341 9.77 -5.10 30.16
N PRO A 342 9.33 -5.14 31.43
CA PRO A 342 9.58 -4.04 32.35
C PRO A 342 11.10 -3.86 32.55
N LEU A 343 11.50 -2.62 32.84
CA LEU A 343 12.83 -2.21 33.26
C LEU A 343 12.71 -1.54 34.63
N GLY A 344 12.50 -2.37 35.66
CA GLY A 344 12.08 -1.90 36.98
C GLY A 344 10.64 -1.37 36.98
N GLU A 345 10.29 -0.60 38.00
CA GLU A 345 8.89 -0.21 38.26
C GLU A 345 8.31 0.89 37.35
N LYS A 346 9.16 1.62 36.60
CA LYS A 346 8.77 2.88 35.94
C LYS A 346 9.03 2.92 34.44
N ALA A 347 9.58 1.86 33.87
CA ALA A 347 9.95 1.81 32.46
C ALA A 347 9.59 0.47 31.82
N THR A 348 9.24 0.50 30.54
CA THR A 348 9.02 -0.71 29.72
C THR A 348 9.90 -0.63 28.49
N LEU A 349 10.69 -1.68 28.23
CA LEU A 349 11.48 -1.85 27.03
C LEU A 349 10.68 -2.64 25.99
N ASN A 350 10.63 -2.10 24.78
CA ASN A 350 10.17 -2.76 23.57
C ASN A 350 11.36 -2.89 22.61
N LEU A 351 11.62 -4.09 22.09
CA LEU A 351 12.67 -4.35 21.11
C LEU A 351 12.18 -5.38 20.11
N LYS A 352 12.35 -5.14 18.80
CA LYS A 352 12.00 -6.11 17.76
C LYS A 352 13.03 -6.10 16.64
N GLY A 353 13.48 -7.29 16.24
CA GLY A 353 14.30 -7.52 15.05
C GLY A 353 13.50 -8.22 13.97
N TYR A 354 13.75 -7.91 12.70
CA TYR A 354 13.09 -8.53 11.55
C TYR A 354 14.06 -8.78 10.40
N TYR A 355 13.73 -9.78 9.59
CA TYR A 355 14.36 -10.09 8.31
C TYR A 355 13.28 -10.30 7.25
N HIS A 356 13.52 -9.72 6.07
CA HIS A 356 12.64 -9.78 4.91
C HIS A 356 13.47 -10.17 3.68
N ASN A 357 13.05 -11.23 3.00
CA ASN A 357 13.55 -11.62 1.68
C ASN A 357 12.41 -11.65 0.67
N ASN A 358 12.61 -11.06 -0.50
CA ASN A 358 11.66 -11.10 -1.60
C ASN A 358 12.35 -11.33 -2.95
N SER A 359 11.65 -12.03 -3.85
CA SER A 359 11.97 -12.13 -5.28
C SER A 359 10.72 -11.81 -6.11
N GLY A 360 10.69 -10.65 -6.76
CA GLY A 360 9.59 -10.16 -7.57
C GLY A 360 9.94 -9.99 -9.06
N MET A 361 8.94 -10.12 -9.92
CA MET A 361 9.06 -9.89 -11.36
C MET A 361 7.74 -9.38 -11.95
N GLY A 362 7.77 -8.25 -12.65
CA GLY A 362 6.70 -7.86 -13.59
C GLY A 362 7.10 -8.27 -15.02
N LEU A 363 6.19 -8.89 -15.78
CA LEU A 363 6.40 -9.43 -17.12
C LEU A 363 5.45 -8.75 -18.11
N TRP A 364 5.93 -8.43 -19.31
CA TRP A 364 5.11 -7.89 -20.40
C TRP A 364 5.61 -8.43 -21.75
N ALA A 365 4.72 -9.00 -22.55
CA ALA A 365 5.00 -9.34 -23.94
C ALA A 365 5.00 -8.06 -24.79
N THR A 366 6.17 -7.63 -25.27
CA THR A 366 6.34 -6.31 -25.89
C THR A 366 6.87 -6.40 -27.33
N PRO A 367 6.28 -5.64 -28.27
CA PRO A 367 6.73 -5.59 -29.67
C PRO A 367 7.93 -4.64 -29.89
N TYR A 368 8.35 -3.91 -28.85
CA TYR A 368 9.42 -2.92 -28.95
C TYR A 368 10.82 -3.54 -29.12
N VAL A 369 11.02 -4.77 -28.66
CA VAL A 369 12.26 -5.55 -28.83
C VAL A 369 11.89 -6.92 -29.40
N PRO A 370 12.23 -7.23 -30.67
CA PRO A 370 12.03 -8.56 -31.24
C PRO A 370 12.86 -9.63 -30.54
N SER A 371 12.40 -10.88 -30.60
CA SER A 371 13.20 -12.04 -30.23
C SER A 371 14.25 -12.33 -31.33
N PRO A 372 15.46 -12.82 -30.98
CA PRO A 372 16.57 -13.03 -31.93
C PRO A 372 16.31 -14.11 -33.00
N ASN A 373 15.21 -14.86 -32.90
CA ASN A 373 14.76 -15.89 -33.84
C ASN A 373 13.69 -15.40 -34.84
N GLY A 374 13.44 -14.09 -34.95
CA GLY A 374 12.49 -13.52 -35.92
C GLY A 374 11.03 -13.47 -35.44
N VAL A 375 10.76 -13.71 -34.16
CA VAL A 375 9.48 -13.34 -33.54
C VAL A 375 9.48 -11.83 -33.29
N PRO A 376 8.47 -11.05 -33.76
CA PRO A 376 8.48 -9.59 -33.76
C PRO A 376 8.22 -8.96 -32.37
N MET A 377 8.29 -9.76 -31.32
CA MET A 377 8.13 -9.36 -29.92
C MET A 377 8.98 -10.26 -29.02
N SER A 378 9.13 -9.87 -27.76
CA SER A 378 9.78 -10.66 -26.71
C SER A 378 9.11 -10.40 -25.36
N VAL A 379 9.43 -11.19 -24.34
CA VAL A 379 8.98 -10.90 -22.97
C VAL A 379 10.00 -10.02 -22.28
N ARG A 380 9.61 -8.78 -21.97
CA ARG A 380 10.36 -7.89 -21.08
C ARG A 380 10.00 -8.19 -19.64
N THR A 381 10.99 -8.32 -18.80
CA THR A 381 10.82 -8.40 -17.34
C THR A 381 11.32 -7.12 -16.67
N THR A 382 10.74 -6.79 -15.52
CA THR A 382 11.37 -5.93 -14.52
C THR A 382 11.46 -6.74 -13.25
N GLU A 383 12.68 -7.14 -12.93
CA GLU A 383 13.01 -8.10 -11.90
C GLU A 383 13.58 -7.39 -10.70
N TYR A 384 13.30 -7.91 -9.51
CA TYR A 384 13.90 -7.40 -8.31
C TYR A 384 14.05 -8.46 -7.23
N LYS A 385 15.09 -8.30 -6.42
CA LYS A 385 15.35 -9.10 -5.23
C LYS A 385 15.68 -8.19 -4.08
N MET A 386 15.20 -8.51 -2.89
CA MET A 386 15.40 -7.71 -1.69
C MET A 386 15.87 -8.59 -0.55
N ASP A 387 16.94 -8.17 0.12
CA ASP A 387 17.46 -8.73 1.37
C ASP A 387 17.57 -7.61 2.39
N ARG A 388 16.66 -7.61 3.36
CA ARG A 388 16.43 -6.48 4.27
C ARG A 388 16.40 -6.95 5.71
N ILE A 389 17.26 -6.35 6.54
CA ILE A 389 17.35 -6.64 7.97
C ILE A 389 17.27 -5.34 8.75
N GLY A 390 16.51 -5.35 9.85
CA GLY A 390 16.42 -4.20 10.71
C GLY A 390 16.05 -4.56 12.14
N ALA A 391 16.26 -3.59 13.02
CA ALA A 391 15.88 -3.66 14.42
C ALA A 391 15.38 -2.31 14.88
N PHE A 392 14.34 -2.32 15.71
CA PHE A 392 13.79 -1.11 16.33
C PHE A 392 13.42 -1.39 17.79
N GLY A 393 13.40 -0.34 18.58
CA GLY A 393 12.97 -0.43 19.97
C GLY A 393 12.65 0.93 20.57
N SER A 394 11.92 0.90 21.68
CA SER A 394 11.61 2.07 22.50
C SER A 394 11.71 1.73 23.98
N VAL A 395 11.93 2.76 24.79
CA VAL A 395 11.68 2.71 26.22
C VAL A 395 10.59 3.73 26.56
N ASP A 396 9.55 3.24 27.22
CA ASP A 396 8.41 4.00 27.70
C ASP A 396 8.62 4.26 29.20
N PHE A 397 8.69 5.52 29.63
CA PHE A 397 8.88 5.93 31.02
C PHE A 397 7.66 6.69 31.55
N THR A 398 7.14 6.30 32.70
CA THR A 398 6.06 7.03 33.39
C THR A 398 6.64 7.79 34.59
N ILE A 399 6.59 9.12 34.53
CA ILE A 399 7.19 10.03 35.52
C ILE A 399 6.16 11.08 35.95
N GLY A 400 5.39 10.77 36.99
CA GLY A 400 4.32 11.66 37.46
C GLY A 400 3.21 11.78 36.42
N SER A 401 3.04 12.98 35.86
CA SER A 401 2.10 13.27 34.76
C SER A 401 2.69 13.06 33.35
N GLN A 402 3.98 12.75 33.23
CA GLN A 402 4.68 12.58 31.95
C GLN A 402 4.75 11.11 31.55
N ASN A 403 4.60 10.87 30.25
CA ASN A 403 4.82 9.56 29.63
C ASN A 403 5.80 9.77 28.47
N LEU A 404 7.08 9.62 28.80
CA LEU A 404 8.20 9.84 27.88
C LEU A 404 8.50 8.54 27.13
N ASN A 405 8.32 8.54 25.81
CA ASN A 405 8.70 7.46 24.91
C ASN A 405 9.92 7.90 24.09
N VAL A 406 11.01 7.14 24.16
CA VAL A 406 12.22 7.36 23.37
C VAL A 406 12.54 6.09 22.62
N GLY A 407 12.82 6.20 21.32
CA GLY A 407 13.15 5.01 20.52
C GLY A 407 14.02 5.28 19.31
N ALA A 408 14.45 4.18 18.70
CA ALA A 408 15.30 4.18 17.52
C ALA A 408 14.96 2.98 16.61
N TRP A 409 15.29 3.14 15.33
CA TRP A 409 15.18 2.12 14.29
C TRP A 409 16.39 2.20 13.37
N TYR A 410 16.95 1.03 13.06
CA TYR A 410 17.98 0.85 12.06
C TYR A 410 17.55 -0.22 11.05
N GLU A 411 17.79 0.03 9.77
CA GLU A 411 17.59 -0.93 8.68
C GLU A 411 18.74 -0.84 7.67
N ASN A 412 19.22 -2.00 7.24
CA ASN A 412 19.99 -2.14 6.00
C ASN A 412 19.15 -2.93 4.99
N ASN A 413 18.97 -2.36 3.80
CA ASN A 413 18.22 -2.95 2.70
C ASN A 413 19.14 -3.08 1.48
N LYS A 414 19.33 -4.32 1.01
CA LYS A 414 20.00 -4.62 -0.26
C LYS A 414 18.94 -4.98 -1.29
N PHE A 415 18.91 -4.24 -2.38
CA PHE A 415 17.89 -4.34 -3.42
C PHE A 415 18.56 -4.43 -4.79
N ASN A 416 18.48 -5.58 -5.44
CA ASN A 416 18.91 -5.75 -6.84
C ASN A 416 17.70 -5.47 -7.74
N GLN A 417 17.87 -4.71 -8.81
CA GLN A 417 16.85 -4.50 -9.84
C GLN A 417 17.44 -4.67 -11.24
N ALA A 418 16.73 -5.38 -12.11
CA ALA A 418 17.15 -5.61 -13.49
C ALA A 418 16.00 -5.49 -14.49
N ARG A 419 16.34 -5.24 -15.75
CA ARG A 419 15.43 -5.34 -16.90
C ARG A 419 16.00 -6.27 -17.95
N ARG A 420 15.30 -7.37 -18.21
CA ARG A 420 15.76 -8.47 -19.06
C ARG A 420 14.72 -8.79 -20.12
N PHE A 421 15.17 -9.45 -21.19
CA PHE A 421 14.36 -9.83 -22.33
C PHE A 421 14.53 -11.31 -22.64
N TYR A 422 13.42 -12.00 -22.83
CA TYR A 422 13.33 -13.44 -23.06
C TYR A 422 12.64 -13.73 -24.39
N ALA A 423 13.18 -14.69 -25.14
CA ALA A 423 12.70 -15.00 -26.48
C ALA A 423 11.48 -15.91 -26.42
N PHE A 424 10.47 -15.62 -27.24
CA PHE A 424 9.44 -16.61 -27.58
C PHE A 424 10.04 -17.71 -28.47
N SER A 425 9.52 -18.94 -28.44
CA SER A 425 10.13 -20.06 -29.18
C SER A 425 9.91 -19.98 -30.69
N SER A 426 8.73 -19.57 -31.16
CA SER A 426 8.46 -19.39 -32.59
C SER A 426 7.34 -18.36 -32.84
N ARG A 427 7.01 -18.10 -34.12
CA ARG A 427 5.85 -17.27 -34.52
C ARG A 427 4.49 -17.96 -34.37
N THR A 428 4.46 -19.25 -34.05
CA THR A 428 3.23 -20.03 -33.85
C THR A 428 3.06 -20.52 -32.41
N GLU A 429 4.16 -20.68 -31.68
CA GLU A 429 4.20 -21.17 -30.30
C GLU A 429 4.93 -20.15 -29.41
N PRO A 430 4.39 -19.75 -28.26
CA PRO A 430 5.09 -18.88 -27.31
C PRO A 430 6.31 -19.57 -26.69
N GLY A 431 6.19 -20.85 -26.33
CA GLY A 431 7.26 -21.64 -25.69
C GLY A 431 7.63 -21.22 -24.26
N LEU A 432 6.88 -20.30 -23.66
CA LEU A 432 7.04 -19.81 -22.29
C LEU A 432 5.67 -19.55 -21.66
N SER A 433 5.65 -19.42 -20.32
CA SER A 433 4.46 -19.19 -19.50
C SER A 433 4.65 -17.92 -18.71
N PHE A 434 3.70 -16.98 -18.79
CA PHE A 434 3.69 -15.75 -17.98
C PHE A 434 3.46 -16.02 -16.49
N ARG A 435 3.03 -17.25 -16.15
CA ARG A 435 2.86 -17.69 -14.78
C ARG A 435 4.16 -18.23 -14.17
N ASP A 436 5.20 -18.50 -14.95
CA ASP A 436 6.45 -19.08 -14.47
C ASP A 436 7.63 -18.11 -14.59
N TYR A 437 8.62 -18.27 -13.72
CA TYR A 437 9.84 -17.46 -13.76
C TYR A 437 10.67 -17.85 -15.00
N PRO A 438 10.79 -16.98 -16.03
CA PRO A 438 11.50 -17.29 -17.26
C PRO A 438 13.01 -17.42 -17.02
N LYS A 439 13.66 -18.22 -17.85
CA LYS A 439 15.09 -18.56 -17.73
C LYS A 439 15.82 -18.23 -19.03
N ASN A 440 17.12 -17.98 -18.92
CA ASN A 440 18.00 -17.69 -20.06
C ASN A 440 17.58 -16.43 -20.85
N PRO A 441 17.67 -15.23 -20.27
CA PRO A 441 17.43 -13.99 -21.02
C PRO A 441 18.44 -13.87 -22.16
N PHE A 442 18.01 -13.42 -23.33
CA PHE A 442 18.92 -13.17 -24.46
C PHE A 442 19.56 -11.77 -24.38
N PHE A 443 18.98 -10.86 -23.59
CA PHE A 443 19.44 -9.50 -23.42
C PHE A 443 19.09 -8.97 -22.02
N THR A 444 20.08 -8.40 -21.33
CA THR A 444 19.89 -7.60 -20.11
C THR A 444 20.09 -6.14 -20.49
N GLN A 445 19.04 -5.32 -20.39
CA GLN A 445 19.09 -3.90 -20.75
C GLN A 445 19.82 -3.09 -19.68
N TRP A 446 19.63 -3.45 -18.41
CA TRP A 446 20.36 -2.89 -17.27
C TRP A 446 20.18 -3.78 -16.04
N GLU A 447 21.13 -3.68 -15.11
CA GLU A 447 21.08 -4.32 -13.79
C GLU A 447 21.88 -3.50 -12.78
N PHE A 448 21.28 -3.24 -11.62
CA PHE A 448 21.83 -2.39 -10.57
C PHE A 448 21.60 -3.01 -9.19
N ASP A 449 22.62 -2.93 -8.34
CA ASP A 449 22.54 -3.20 -6.92
C ASP A 449 22.40 -1.89 -6.15
N PHE A 450 21.36 -1.80 -5.33
CA PHE A 450 21.08 -0.69 -4.43
C PHE A 450 21.35 -1.13 -2.98
N THR A 451 22.07 -0.30 -2.24
CA THR A 451 22.17 -0.40 -0.77
C THR A 451 21.54 0.82 -0.15
N THR A 452 20.60 0.62 0.77
CA THR A 452 19.92 1.67 1.53
C THR A 452 20.18 1.46 3.01
N ASP A 453 20.87 2.42 3.63
CA ASP A 453 21.10 2.47 5.07
C ASP A 453 20.18 3.50 5.72
N THR A 454 19.31 3.05 6.62
CA THR A 454 18.35 3.89 7.35
C THR A 454 18.67 3.87 8.83
N PHE A 455 18.80 5.06 9.42
CA PHE A 455 18.70 5.26 10.87
C PHE A 455 17.63 6.30 11.16
N GLN A 456 16.74 6.00 12.10
CA GLN A 456 15.70 6.89 12.62
C GLN A 456 15.73 6.86 14.15
N TYR A 457 15.45 8.00 14.78
CA TYR A 457 15.15 8.09 16.21
C TYR A 457 13.94 8.98 16.44
N HIS A 458 13.32 8.85 17.61
CA HIS A 458 12.23 9.73 18.04
C HIS A 458 12.24 9.93 19.56
N VAL A 459 11.69 11.06 19.98
CA VAL A 459 11.41 11.40 21.38
C VAL A 459 10.00 11.98 21.42
N GLN A 460 9.16 11.49 22.33
CA GLN A 460 7.79 11.97 22.55
C GLN A 460 7.48 12.00 24.04
N ASP A 461 6.84 13.04 24.54
CA ASP A 461 6.25 13.11 25.87
C ASP A 461 4.75 13.39 25.78
N LYS A 462 3.93 12.56 26.44
CA LYS A 462 2.49 12.75 26.64
C LYS A 462 2.25 13.19 28.09
N ILE A 463 2.02 14.50 28.26
CA ILE A 463 1.84 15.19 29.55
C ILE A 463 0.35 15.27 29.85
N ASP A 464 -0.12 14.55 30.88
CA ASP A 464 -1.52 14.62 31.32
C ASP A 464 -1.72 15.63 32.46
N LEU A 465 -2.47 16.70 32.18
CA LEU A 465 -2.86 17.75 33.13
C LEU A 465 -4.36 17.61 33.50
N GLY A 466 -4.94 16.41 33.35
CA GLY A 466 -6.30 16.06 33.75
C GLY A 466 -7.34 16.42 32.68
N MET A 467 -7.72 17.69 32.61
CA MET A 467 -8.62 18.20 31.56
C MET A 467 -7.91 18.47 30.23
N VAL A 468 -6.59 18.70 30.27
CA VAL A 468 -5.77 18.97 29.09
C VAL A 468 -4.67 17.91 29.04
N THR A 469 -4.48 17.28 27.89
CA THR A 469 -3.30 16.45 27.63
C THR A 469 -2.52 17.08 26.49
N ILE A 470 -1.21 17.23 26.68
CA ILE A 470 -0.28 17.82 25.70
C ILE A 470 0.64 16.70 25.19
N ASN A 471 0.88 16.65 23.89
CA ASN A 471 1.86 15.77 23.27
C ASN A 471 2.93 16.62 22.58
N LEU A 472 4.18 16.49 23.02
CA LEU A 472 5.32 17.15 22.41
C LEU A 472 6.33 16.09 21.96
N GLY A 473 6.93 16.25 20.79
CA GLY A 473 7.96 15.33 20.36
C GLY A 473 8.57 15.70 19.02
N TRP A 474 9.56 14.93 18.62
CA TRP A 474 10.16 15.05 17.29
C TRP A 474 10.71 13.72 16.81
N LYS A 475 10.86 13.61 15.49
CA LYS A 475 11.55 12.52 14.81
C LYS A 475 12.82 13.04 14.16
N GLY A 476 13.82 12.20 14.00
CA GLY A 476 14.98 12.49 13.16
C GLY A 476 15.43 11.25 12.40
N PHE A 477 15.91 11.41 11.17
CA PHE A 477 16.47 10.32 10.38
C PHE A 477 17.66 10.73 9.52
N SER A 478 18.41 9.71 9.11
CA SER A 478 19.43 9.74 8.08
C SER A 478 19.25 8.51 7.19
N VAL A 479 18.86 8.71 5.94
CA VAL A 479 18.77 7.67 4.90
C VAL A 479 19.84 7.92 3.85
N THR A 480 20.63 6.89 3.55
CA THR A 480 21.69 6.92 2.55
C THR A 480 21.42 5.86 1.49
N ASN A 481 21.22 6.31 0.25
CA ASN A 481 21.03 5.43 -0.91
C ASN A 481 22.32 5.38 -1.72
N LYS A 482 22.77 4.18 -2.08
CA LYS A 482 23.89 3.93 -2.99
C LYS A 482 23.41 3.01 -4.12
N ALA A 483 23.69 3.36 -5.36
CA ALA A 483 23.41 2.55 -6.55
C ALA A 483 24.71 2.20 -7.26
N GLU A 484 24.89 0.92 -7.58
CA GLU A 484 26.06 0.37 -8.27
C GLU A 484 25.61 -0.45 -9.48
N ALA A 485 26.22 -0.22 -10.64
CA ALA A 485 25.83 -0.92 -11.86
C ALA A 485 26.51 -2.30 -11.94
N VAL A 486 25.71 -3.34 -12.16
CA VAL A 486 26.19 -4.67 -12.57
C VAL A 486 26.23 -4.76 -14.09
N VAL A 487 25.19 -4.23 -14.76
CA VAL A 487 25.14 -3.99 -16.20
C VAL A 487 24.74 -2.53 -16.40
N GLN A 488 25.72 -1.66 -16.61
CA GLN A 488 25.51 -0.23 -16.77
C GLN A 488 24.96 0.11 -18.16
N ALA A 489 23.89 0.90 -18.19
CA ALA A 489 23.31 1.44 -19.42
C ALA A 489 22.89 2.91 -19.21
N SER A 490 21.62 3.25 -19.48
CA SER A 490 21.10 4.62 -19.45
C SER A 490 20.95 5.24 -18.05
N PHE A 491 20.99 4.45 -16.99
CA PHE A 491 20.67 4.85 -15.61
C PHE A 491 21.92 5.16 -14.76
N PRO A 492 21.80 5.91 -13.66
CA PRO A 492 22.92 6.50 -12.96
C PRO A 492 23.42 5.59 -11.83
N GLN A 493 24.74 5.59 -11.62
CA GLN A 493 25.36 5.07 -10.40
C GLN A 493 25.79 6.22 -9.49
N GLY A 494 25.88 5.96 -8.19
CA GLY A 494 26.35 6.95 -7.24
C GLY A 494 25.68 6.85 -5.86
N LYS A 495 25.71 7.95 -5.12
CA LYS A 495 25.25 8.02 -3.74
C LYS A 495 24.48 9.32 -3.51
N ILE A 496 23.34 9.24 -2.83
CA ILE A 496 22.54 10.39 -2.39
C ILE A 496 22.09 10.17 -0.95
N LYS A 497 21.96 11.25 -0.19
CA LYS A 497 21.56 11.22 1.23
C LYS A 497 20.37 12.13 1.47
N ALA A 498 19.36 11.63 2.16
CA ALA A 498 18.32 12.45 2.79
C ALA A 498 18.55 12.43 4.31
N GLN A 499 18.58 13.60 4.95
CA GLN A 499 18.80 13.69 6.39
C GLN A 499 18.02 14.88 6.94
N ASP A 500 17.25 14.62 7.97
CA ASP A 500 16.57 15.63 8.76
C ASP A 500 16.47 15.11 10.20
N TRP A 501 17.20 15.77 11.11
CA TRP A 501 17.31 15.33 12.50
C TRP A 501 16.25 15.90 13.43
N PHE A 502 15.39 16.81 12.98
CA PHE A 502 14.43 17.49 13.82
C PHE A 502 13.14 17.82 13.05
N GLN A 503 12.24 16.85 13.01
CA GLN A 503 10.86 16.98 12.52
C GLN A 503 9.93 17.12 13.73
N PRO A 504 9.61 18.36 14.17
CA PRO A 504 8.82 18.58 15.38
C PRO A 504 7.34 18.26 15.18
N THR A 505 6.73 17.84 16.27
CA THR A 505 5.28 17.70 16.44
C THR A 505 4.85 18.27 17.78
N ALA A 506 3.73 18.96 17.80
CA ALA A 506 3.10 19.46 19.01
C ALA A 506 1.58 19.34 18.86
N GLY A 507 0.90 18.80 19.87
CA GLY A 507 -0.55 18.67 19.86
C GLY A 507 -1.14 18.75 21.26
N PHE A 508 -2.43 18.98 21.31
CA PHE A 508 -3.21 19.04 22.54
C PHE A 508 -4.54 18.31 22.36
N VAL A 509 -5.13 17.89 23.48
CA VAL A 509 -6.53 17.52 23.59
C VAL A 509 -7.09 18.10 24.88
N VAL A 510 -8.28 18.67 24.81
CA VAL A 510 -9.02 19.27 25.93
C VAL A 510 -10.34 18.53 26.09
N LYS A 511 -10.53 17.90 27.24
CA LYS A 511 -11.80 17.28 27.66
C LYS A 511 -12.78 18.40 28.01
N VAL A 512 -13.75 18.66 27.14
CA VAL A 512 -14.79 19.71 27.32
C VAL A 512 -15.93 19.18 28.19
N SER A 513 -16.20 17.88 28.10
CA SER A 513 -17.10 17.13 28.99
C SER A 513 -16.59 15.68 29.09
N PRO A 514 -17.24 14.78 29.86
CA PRO A 514 -16.91 13.36 29.83
C PRO A 514 -17.01 12.75 28.43
N ASP A 515 -17.94 13.24 27.60
CA ASP A 515 -18.30 12.68 26.30
C ASP A 515 -17.64 13.43 25.13
N ALA A 516 -17.07 14.62 25.36
CA ALA A 516 -16.62 15.52 24.30
C ALA A 516 -15.18 16.02 24.53
N GLU A 517 -14.35 15.96 23.49
CA GLU A 517 -12.98 16.48 23.51
C GLU A 517 -12.62 17.24 22.23
N VAL A 518 -11.92 18.36 22.39
CA VAL A 518 -11.36 19.14 21.27
C VAL A 518 -9.86 18.85 21.19
N PHE A 519 -9.39 18.44 20.02
CA PHE A 519 -7.98 18.16 19.76
C PHE A 519 -7.44 19.08 18.67
N GLY A 520 -6.14 19.31 18.68
CA GLY A 520 -5.47 20.02 17.59
C GLY A 520 -3.97 19.89 17.67
N GLY A 521 -3.29 20.11 16.55
CA GLY A 521 -1.85 19.94 16.50
C GLY A 521 -1.19 20.43 15.22
N PHE A 522 0.13 20.43 15.29
CA PHE A 522 1.07 20.69 14.22
C PHE A 522 2.04 19.51 14.10
N SER A 523 2.37 19.14 12.87
CA SER A 523 3.40 18.16 12.59
C SER A 523 4.17 18.47 11.31
N GLN A 524 5.49 18.50 11.41
CA GLN A 524 6.39 18.52 10.27
C GLN A 524 6.84 17.09 9.92
N SER A 525 7.06 16.81 8.64
CA SER A 525 7.64 15.54 8.19
C SER A 525 8.39 15.71 6.89
N THR A 526 9.45 14.92 6.76
CA THR A 526 10.39 14.93 5.62
C THR A 526 10.51 13.51 5.07
N ARG A 527 10.55 13.37 3.75
CA ARG A 527 10.55 12.06 3.07
C ARG A 527 11.90 11.74 2.45
N ALA A 528 12.47 10.59 2.80
CA ALA A 528 13.67 10.07 2.16
C ALA A 528 13.45 9.76 0.67
N PHE A 529 14.53 9.85 -0.11
CA PHE A 529 14.50 9.53 -1.54
C PHE A 529 14.25 8.04 -1.78
N ALA A 530 13.48 7.70 -2.82
CA ALA A 530 13.37 6.33 -3.30
C ALA A 530 14.70 5.83 -3.90
N SER A 531 14.87 4.51 -3.92
CA SER A 531 16.15 3.83 -4.17
C SER A 531 15.95 2.67 -5.16
N ALA A 532 15.65 3.02 -6.41
CA ALA A 532 15.43 2.06 -7.50
C ALA A 532 15.62 2.72 -8.87
N THR A 533 15.93 1.95 -9.90
CA THR A 533 16.04 2.43 -11.29
C THR A 533 14.70 2.92 -11.84
N THR A 534 13.59 2.45 -11.27
CA THR A 534 12.22 2.76 -11.73
C THR A 534 11.52 3.86 -10.95
N THR A 535 12.14 4.48 -9.94
CA THR A 535 11.51 5.59 -9.17
C THR A 535 12.54 6.46 -8.42
N GLY A 536 12.18 7.72 -8.18
CA GLY A 536 13.04 8.66 -7.44
C GLY A 536 14.29 9.10 -8.22
N PRO A 537 15.32 9.62 -7.53
CA PRO A 537 16.47 10.28 -8.16
C PRO A 537 17.32 9.40 -9.09
N PHE A 538 17.18 8.07 -9.00
CA PHE A 538 17.90 7.13 -9.88
C PHE A 538 17.13 6.79 -11.16
N SER A 539 15.88 7.26 -11.34
CA SER A 539 15.09 7.08 -12.57
C SER A 539 15.36 8.17 -13.62
N THR A 540 16.65 8.46 -13.86
CA THR A 540 17.14 9.47 -14.81
C THR A 540 18.44 8.98 -15.47
N ASN A 541 19.22 9.84 -16.13
CA ASN A 541 20.55 9.48 -16.65
C ASN A 541 21.69 10.02 -15.76
N GLN A 542 22.94 9.58 -16.00
CA GLN A 542 24.08 9.98 -15.17
C GLN A 542 24.25 11.51 -15.05
N ALA A 543 24.11 12.25 -16.15
CA ALA A 543 24.22 13.71 -16.14
C ALA A 543 23.08 14.38 -15.34
N GLY A 544 21.85 13.88 -15.49
CA GLY A 544 20.69 14.32 -14.71
C GLY A 544 20.85 14.05 -13.22
N PHE A 545 21.36 12.87 -12.84
CA PHE A 545 21.67 12.55 -11.45
C PHE A 545 22.78 13.44 -10.88
N ASP A 546 23.87 13.64 -11.62
CA ASP A 546 25.00 14.46 -11.16
C ASP A 546 24.64 15.95 -11.01
N ALA A 547 23.70 16.45 -11.82
CA ALA A 547 23.13 17.79 -11.66
C ALA A 547 22.30 17.97 -10.38
N ILE A 548 21.59 16.92 -9.93
CA ILE A 548 20.68 17.00 -8.77
C ILE A 548 21.27 16.48 -7.46
N ARG A 549 22.20 15.51 -7.48
CA ARG A 549 22.63 14.74 -6.28
C ARG A 549 23.13 15.57 -5.08
N ASN A 550 23.65 16.76 -5.34
CA ASN A 550 24.18 17.67 -4.31
C ASN A 550 23.18 18.74 -3.84
N ASN A 551 22.11 19.00 -4.62
CA ASN A 551 21.21 20.14 -4.46
C ASN A 551 19.73 19.74 -4.30
N LEU A 552 19.38 18.49 -4.61
CA LEU A 552 18.03 17.96 -4.49
C LEU A 552 17.62 17.96 -3.01
N LYS A 553 16.57 18.71 -2.70
CA LYS A 553 15.95 18.69 -1.38
C LYS A 553 14.91 17.56 -1.32
N PRO A 554 14.76 16.87 -0.18
CA PRO A 554 13.68 15.90 0.00
C PRO A 554 12.32 16.60 0.03
N GLU A 555 11.24 15.85 -0.22
CA GLU A 555 9.88 16.35 -0.05
C GLU A 555 9.60 16.57 1.44
N GLU A 556 8.97 17.70 1.78
CA GLU A 556 8.57 18.04 3.14
C GLU A 556 7.08 18.39 3.19
N SER A 557 6.45 18.20 4.34
CA SER A 557 5.07 18.61 4.61
C SER A 557 4.90 19.16 6.02
N ASP A 558 4.30 20.34 6.12
CA ASP A 558 3.79 20.92 7.35
C ASP A 558 2.28 20.70 7.40
N THR A 559 1.80 19.97 8.41
CA THR A 559 0.36 19.72 8.65
C THR A 559 -0.10 20.43 9.91
N TYR A 560 -1.23 21.12 9.82
CA TYR A 560 -1.99 21.70 10.92
C TYR A 560 -3.37 21.07 10.95
N GLU A 561 -3.86 20.66 12.11
CA GLU A 561 -5.21 20.14 12.26
C GLU A 561 -5.89 20.59 13.57
N LEU A 562 -7.22 20.64 13.53
CA LEU A 562 -8.11 20.95 14.64
C LEU A 562 -9.38 20.11 14.49
N GLY A 563 -9.88 19.54 15.57
CA GLY A 563 -11.10 18.75 15.54
C GLY A 563 -11.80 18.58 16.88
N LEU A 564 -12.98 17.99 16.80
CA LEU A 564 -13.88 17.66 17.89
C LEU A 564 -14.19 16.16 17.81
N ARG A 565 -14.10 15.44 18.93
CA ARG A 565 -14.64 14.10 19.08
C ARG A 565 -15.79 14.13 20.07
N TYR A 566 -16.79 13.29 19.83
CA TYR A 566 -17.93 13.10 20.71
C TYR A 566 -18.25 11.60 20.78
N ASN A 567 -18.31 11.06 22.00
CA ASN A 567 -18.44 9.62 22.25
C ASN A 567 -19.45 9.36 23.36
N THR A 568 -20.51 8.63 23.01
CA THR A 568 -21.55 8.11 23.89
C THR A 568 -21.90 6.68 23.42
N PRO A 569 -22.59 5.85 24.25
CA PRO A 569 -23.02 4.51 23.83
C PRO A 569 -23.93 4.48 22.60
N VAL A 570 -24.63 5.59 22.32
CA VAL A 570 -25.54 5.73 21.16
C VAL A 570 -24.83 6.30 19.95
N PHE A 571 -23.97 7.29 20.11
CA PHE A 571 -23.28 7.97 19.01
C PHE A 571 -21.80 8.23 19.35
N ASN A 572 -20.92 7.79 18.45
CA ASN A 572 -19.48 8.02 18.50
C ASN A 572 -19.01 8.60 17.17
N GLY A 573 -18.31 9.74 17.18
CA GLY A 573 -17.91 10.43 15.96
C GLY A 573 -16.84 11.51 16.14
N THR A 574 -16.35 11.98 15.00
CA THR A 574 -15.30 13.00 14.89
C THR A 574 -15.64 14.00 13.77
N LEU A 575 -15.28 15.26 13.98
CA LEU A 575 -15.26 16.33 12.99
C LEU A 575 -13.89 16.99 13.05
N GLY A 576 -13.19 17.09 11.92
CA GLY A 576 -11.85 17.66 11.83
C GLY A 576 -11.72 18.58 10.62
N ALA A 577 -10.80 19.55 10.72
CA ALA A 577 -10.34 20.38 9.62
C ALA A 577 -8.82 20.41 9.62
N TYR A 578 -8.22 20.48 8.42
CA TYR A 578 -6.77 20.45 8.26
C TYR A 578 -6.26 21.41 7.17
N LEU A 579 -5.01 21.84 7.34
CA LEU A 579 -4.21 22.55 6.35
C LEU A 579 -2.87 21.84 6.21
N VAL A 580 -2.52 21.46 4.99
CA VAL A 580 -1.24 20.85 4.62
C VAL A 580 -0.53 21.79 3.64
N ASN A 581 0.75 22.08 3.89
CA ASN A 581 1.62 22.73 2.93
C ASN A 581 2.83 21.82 2.64
N PHE A 582 2.97 21.37 1.40
CA PHE A 582 4.17 20.69 0.92
C PHE A 582 5.24 21.67 0.46
N ARG A 583 6.50 21.26 0.56
CA ARG A 583 7.66 21.89 -0.09
C ARG A 583 8.42 20.86 -0.93
N ASN A 584 9.11 21.35 -1.95
CA ASN A 584 9.99 20.58 -2.85
C ASN A 584 9.27 19.40 -3.58
N ARG A 585 7.98 19.54 -3.91
CA ARG A 585 7.20 18.47 -4.55
C ARG A 585 7.88 17.99 -5.84
N LEU A 586 8.13 16.69 -5.93
CA LEU A 586 8.69 16.07 -7.14
C LEU A 586 7.58 15.38 -7.93
N LEU A 587 7.46 15.74 -9.21
CA LEU A 587 6.66 15.02 -10.20
C LEU A 587 7.58 14.19 -11.09
N ALA A 588 7.06 13.08 -11.59
CA ALA A 588 7.69 12.26 -12.60
C ALA A 588 6.72 12.19 -13.78
N VAL A 589 7.08 12.82 -14.91
CA VAL A 589 6.29 12.76 -16.13
C VAL A 589 6.71 11.52 -16.91
N GLN A 590 5.73 10.69 -17.27
CA GLN A 590 5.94 9.51 -18.11
C GLN A 590 6.31 9.94 -19.54
N VAL A 591 7.34 9.31 -20.12
CA VAL A 591 7.86 9.61 -21.47
C VAL A 591 7.62 8.42 -22.39
N GLY A 592 6.79 8.60 -23.43
CA GLY A 592 6.36 7.50 -24.31
C GLY A 592 5.52 6.44 -23.59
N SER A 593 5.36 5.27 -24.22
CA SER A 593 4.57 4.17 -23.64
C SER A 593 5.21 3.67 -22.35
N ALA A 594 4.41 3.51 -21.29
CA ALA A 594 4.88 3.02 -19.98
C ALA A 594 5.60 1.66 -20.09
N ILE A 595 5.23 0.86 -21.08
CA ILE A 595 5.77 -0.47 -21.35
C ILE A 595 7.15 -0.42 -22.02
N GLN A 596 7.57 0.70 -22.61
CA GLN A 596 8.97 0.87 -23.04
C GLN A 596 9.93 0.99 -21.84
N GLY A 597 9.44 1.52 -20.71
CA GLY A 597 10.24 1.71 -19.50
C GLY A 597 11.34 2.77 -19.63
N ASN A 598 11.08 3.80 -20.44
CA ASN A 598 11.93 4.98 -20.59
C ASN A 598 12.14 5.70 -19.24
N PRO A 599 13.29 6.38 -19.01
CA PRO A 599 13.49 7.22 -17.84
C PRO A 599 12.40 8.31 -17.73
N SER A 600 11.88 8.55 -16.54
CA SER A 600 10.88 9.60 -16.32
C SER A 600 11.53 10.99 -16.34
N ALA A 601 10.82 11.99 -16.85
CA ALA A 601 11.24 13.38 -16.70
C ALA A 601 10.86 13.87 -15.30
N LEU A 602 11.86 13.95 -14.40
CA LEU A 602 11.69 14.50 -13.05
C LEU A 602 11.54 16.02 -13.10
N GLN A 603 10.52 16.53 -12.43
CA GLN A 603 10.17 17.95 -12.40
C GLN A 603 9.89 18.38 -10.96
N ASN A 604 10.58 19.41 -10.46
CA ASN A 604 10.26 20.01 -9.17
C ASN A 604 9.17 21.07 -9.39
N VAL A 605 8.04 20.91 -8.73
CA VAL A 605 6.87 21.81 -8.84
C VAL A 605 6.61 22.61 -7.57
N GLY A 606 7.64 22.76 -6.74
CA GLY A 606 7.61 23.64 -5.57
C GLY A 606 6.57 23.21 -4.54
N GLY A 607 5.51 24.01 -4.39
CA GLY A 607 4.49 23.83 -3.39
C GLY A 607 3.24 23.05 -3.85
N VAL A 608 2.66 22.32 -2.92
CA VAL A 608 1.26 21.85 -2.97
C VAL A 608 0.58 22.30 -1.68
N ARG A 609 -0.67 22.78 -1.76
CA ARG A 609 -1.50 23.05 -0.57
C ARG A 609 -2.73 22.16 -0.63
N ALA A 610 -3.05 21.49 0.49
CA ALA A 610 -4.33 20.85 0.68
C ALA A 610 -5.05 21.44 1.89
N VAL A 611 -6.32 21.79 1.72
CA VAL A 611 -7.22 22.21 2.80
C VAL A 611 -8.42 21.28 2.79
N GLY A 612 -8.83 20.78 3.94
CA GLY A 612 -9.96 19.85 3.99
C GLY A 612 -10.73 19.85 5.29
N VAL A 613 -11.91 19.24 5.22
CA VAL A 613 -12.81 18.98 6.34
C VAL A 613 -13.25 17.53 6.27
N GLU A 614 -13.19 16.84 7.40
CA GLU A 614 -13.51 15.42 7.55
C GLU A 614 -14.54 15.24 8.66
N ALA A 615 -15.56 14.43 8.40
CA ALA A 615 -16.52 14.01 9.40
C ALA A 615 -16.70 12.49 9.32
N ALA A 616 -16.81 11.84 10.47
CA ALA A 616 -17.22 10.43 10.54
C ALA A 616 -18.00 10.18 11.82
N GLY A 617 -18.95 9.25 11.77
CA GLY A 617 -19.76 8.89 12.92
C GLY A 617 -20.41 7.52 12.78
N ASN A 618 -20.55 6.85 13.91
CA ASN A 618 -21.31 5.61 14.08
C ASN A 618 -22.46 5.86 15.04
N LEU A 619 -23.67 5.48 14.63
CA LEU A 619 -24.92 5.62 15.38
C LEU A 619 -25.51 4.23 15.64
N THR A 620 -25.59 3.86 16.91
CA THR A 620 -26.25 2.65 17.40
C THR A 620 -27.75 2.93 17.50
N LEU A 621 -28.56 2.31 16.64
CA LEU A 621 -30.02 2.52 16.60
C LEU A 621 -30.77 1.58 17.56
N GLY A 622 -30.08 0.56 18.08
CA GLY A 622 -30.67 -0.49 18.94
C GLY A 622 -31.23 -1.66 18.13
N SER A 623 -31.65 -2.73 18.83
CA SER A 623 -32.20 -3.95 18.23
C SER A 623 -31.35 -4.55 17.10
N GLY A 624 -30.01 -4.47 17.24
CA GLY A 624 -29.03 -4.95 16.26
C GLY A 624 -28.69 -3.97 15.14
N PHE A 625 -29.42 -2.86 14.97
CA PHE A 625 -29.18 -1.90 13.90
C PHE A 625 -28.10 -0.86 14.24
N SER A 626 -27.25 -0.55 13.26
CA SER A 626 -26.34 0.60 13.32
C SER A 626 -26.19 1.28 11.95
N LEU A 627 -25.81 2.56 12.00
CA LEU A 627 -25.52 3.38 10.83
C LEU A 627 -24.14 4.00 10.99
N TYR A 628 -23.24 3.73 10.05
CA TYR A 628 -21.98 4.46 9.90
C TYR A 628 -22.10 5.45 8.74
N ALA A 629 -21.51 6.63 8.89
CA ALA A 629 -21.31 7.56 7.79
C ALA A 629 -19.96 8.27 7.91
N SER A 630 -19.31 8.54 6.77
CA SER A 630 -18.19 9.46 6.70
C SER A 630 -18.27 10.36 5.47
N TYR A 631 -17.70 11.55 5.58
CA TYR A 631 -17.60 12.53 4.52
C TYR A 631 -16.25 13.23 4.59
N SER A 632 -15.69 13.54 3.43
CA SER A 632 -14.50 14.38 3.33
C SER A 632 -14.63 15.34 2.15
N TYR A 633 -14.26 16.59 2.42
CA TYR A 633 -13.96 17.60 1.42
C TYR A 633 -12.45 17.86 1.43
N THR A 634 -11.81 17.79 0.26
CA THR A 634 -10.37 18.06 0.12
C THR A 634 -10.10 18.93 -1.10
N ASP A 635 -9.54 20.12 -0.89
CA ASP A 635 -9.07 21.00 -1.95
C ASP A 635 -7.53 21.00 -2.00
N ALA A 636 -6.96 20.11 -2.79
CA ALA A 636 -5.53 19.95 -2.99
C ALA A 636 -5.09 20.57 -4.33
N THR A 637 -4.24 21.59 -4.30
CA THR A 637 -3.80 22.37 -5.48
C THR A 637 -2.28 22.55 -5.57
N TYR A 638 -1.75 22.52 -6.79
CA TYR A 638 -0.37 22.94 -7.07
C TYR A 638 -0.22 24.45 -6.90
N ARG A 639 0.92 24.92 -6.40
CA ARG A 639 1.16 26.34 -6.09
C ARG A 639 1.99 27.07 -7.15
N ASP A 640 2.76 26.30 -7.91
CA ASP A 640 3.72 26.78 -8.90
C ASP A 640 3.51 26.06 -10.24
N ASP A 641 3.96 26.68 -11.33
CA ASP A 641 4.00 26.06 -12.66
C ASP A 641 5.30 25.27 -12.85
N VAL A 642 5.30 24.30 -13.78
CA VAL A 642 6.54 23.61 -14.16
C VAL A 642 7.35 24.51 -15.10
N VAL A 643 8.61 24.77 -14.76
CA VAL A 643 9.59 25.39 -15.67
C VAL A 643 10.79 24.47 -15.94
N ASN A 644 11.47 24.67 -17.08
CA ASN A 644 12.72 23.98 -17.40
C ASN A 644 13.93 24.66 -16.73
N GLY A 645 15.14 24.13 -16.96
CA GLY A 645 16.39 24.69 -16.42
C GLY A 645 16.77 26.10 -16.91
N ASN A 646 16.15 26.58 -18.00
CA ASN A 646 16.31 27.96 -18.51
C ASN A 646 15.23 28.91 -17.96
N GLY A 647 14.21 28.40 -17.28
CA GLY A 647 13.05 29.17 -16.80
C GLY A 647 11.85 29.19 -17.76
N ASP A 648 11.89 28.47 -18.88
CA ASP A 648 10.75 28.40 -19.82
C ASP A 648 9.62 27.55 -19.23
N LEU A 649 8.37 27.97 -19.45
CA LEU A 649 7.17 27.25 -19.02
C LEU A 649 7.05 25.89 -19.74
N VAL A 650 7.00 24.80 -18.98
CA VAL A 650 6.81 23.42 -19.46
C VAL A 650 5.37 22.96 -19.27
N ALA A 651 4.72 23.35 -18.17
CA ALA A 651 3.30 23.05 -17.93
C ALA A 651 2.67 24.07 -16.98
N ALA A 652 1.55 24.66 -17.41
CA ALA A 652 0.73 25.57 -16.63
C ALA A 652 -0.19 24.78 -15.68
N ILE A 653 0.34 24.42 -14.50
CA ILE A 653 -0.32 23.56 -13.51
C ILE A 653 -0.69 24.30 -12.22
N LYS A 654 -0.28 25.57 -12.07
CA LYS A 654 -0.62 26.39 -10.91
C LYS A 654 -2.14 26.49 -10.72
N ASP A 655 -2.56 26.39 -9.47
CA ASP A 655 -3.95 26.36 -9.01
C ASP A 655 -4.81 25.22 -9.63
N LYS A 656 -4.20 24.26 -10.36
CA LYS A 656 -4.85 23.01 -10.77
C LYS A 656 -4.95 22.06 -9.58
N THR A 657 -5.99 21.23 -9.60
CA THR A 657 -6.21 20.17 -8.61
C THR A 657 -5.16 19.07 -8.78
N VAL A 658 -4.62 18.56 -7.68
CA VAL A 658 -3.68 17.44 -7.68
C VAL A 658 -4.31 16.22 -8.35
N VAL A 659 -3.55 15.53 -9.20
CA VAL A 659 -4.03 14.31 -9.88
C VAL A 659 -4.48 13.24 -8.87
N ASP A 660 -5.52 12.50 -9.22
CA ASP A 660 -6.19 11.50 -8.36
C ASP A 660 -6.70 12.01 -6.99
N SER A 661 -6.88 13.33 -6.83
CA SER A 661 -7.50 13.94 -5.65
C SER A 661 -9.01 14.22 -5.88
N PRO A 662 -9.94 13.34 -5.48
CA PRO A 662 -11.37 13.64 -5.49
C PRO A 662 -11.70 14.73 -4.45
N LYS A 663 -12.36 15.82 -4.88
CA LYS A 663 -12.74 16.90 -3.96
C LYS A 663 -13.79 16.51 -2.93
N HIS A 664 -14.68 15.57 -3.26
CA HIS A 664 -15.70 15.06 -2.35
C HIS A 664 -15.67 13.54 -2.32
N MET A 665 -15.68 12.97 -1.13
CA MET A 665 -15.94 11.54 -0.91
C MET A 665 -16.93 11.36 0.22
N ALA A 666 -17.81 10.37 0.09
CA ALA A 666 -18.79 10.01 1.10
C ALA A 666 -18.91 8.50 1.22
N ARG A 667 -19.10 8.04 2.46
CA ARG A 667 -19.29 6.64 2.83
C ARG A 667 -20.52 6.53 3.71
N GLY A 668 -21.27 5.46 3.53
CA GLY A 668 -22.41 5.13 4.38
C GLY A 668 -22.52 3.63 4.50
N GLU A 669 -22.80 3.13 5.69
CA GLU A 669 -23.07 1.71 5.92
C GLU A 669 -24.28 1.57 6.81
N PHE A 670 -25.29 0.86 6.32
CA PHE A 670 -26.42 0.45 7.12
C PHE A 670 -26.25 -1.02 7.48
N ASN A 671 -26.17 -1.30 8.78
CA ASN A 671 -25.84 -2.61 9.32
C ASN A 671 -26.94 -3.11 10.25
N PHE A 672 -27.06 -4.43 10.32
CA PHE A 672 -27.87 -5.16 11.29
C PHE A 672 -27.09 -6.39 11.74
N ASP A 673 -27.06 -6.67 13.03
CA ASP A 673 -26.61 -7.95 13.61
C ASP A 673 -27.40 -8.24 14.89
N ASP A 674 -28.15 -9.35 14.92
CA ASP A 674 -28.88 -9.81 16.12
C ASP A 674 -28.20 -10.99 16.84
N GLY A 675 -26.95 -11.28 16.49
CA GLY A 675 -26.18 -12.43 16.96
C GLY A 675 -26.35 -13.66 16.07
N GLN A 676 -27.54 -13.89 15.50
CA GLN A 676 -27.80 -15.02 14.59
C GLN A 676 -27.77 -14.61 13.11
N ARG A 677 -28.28 -13.42 12.78
CA ARG A 677 -28.46 -12.91 11.43
C ARG A 677 -27.76 -11.56 11.34
N PHE A 678 -27.01 -11.36 10.26
CA PHE A 678 -26.43 -10.06 9.98
C PHE A 678 -26.59 -9.64 8.53
N PHE A 679 -26.68 -8.34 8.28
CA PHE A 679 -26.53 -7.77 6.95
C PHE A 679 -25.83 -6.41 6.99
N ARG A 680 -25.20 -6.05 5.87
CA ARG A 680 -24.56 -4.76 5.62
C ARG A 680 -24.92 -4.28 4.22
N VAL A 681 -25.26 -3.00 4.08
CA VAL A 681 -25.31 -2.30 2.79
C VAL A 681 -24.34 -1.12 2.87
N GLY A 682 -23.28 -1.17 2.06
CA GLY A 682 -22.23 -0.16 2.00
C GLY A 682 -22.34 0.72 0.75
N LEU A 683 -22.12 2.02 0.92
CA LEU A 683 -22.13 3.05 -0.11
C LEU A 683 -20.73 3.68 -0.24
N ASN A 684 -20.23 3.78 -1.47
CA ASN A 684 -18.92 4.31 -1.81
C ASN A 684 -19.07 5.38 -2.90
N TYR A 685 -19.11 6.66 -2.49
CA TYR A 685 -19.17 7.81 -3.39
C TYR A 685 -17.84 8.57 -3.47
N MET A 686 -17.45 8.94 -4.68
CA MET A 686 -16.39 9.92 -4.93
C MET A 686 -16.70 10.79 -6.15
N SER A 687 -16.29 12.06 -6.09
CA SER A 687 -16.38 13.01 -7.19
C SER A 687 -15.43 12.68 -8.34
N ARG A 688 -15.52 13.45 -9.44
CA ARG A 688 -14.54 13.45 -10.55
C ARG A 688 -13.09 13.50 -10.04
N ARG A 689 -12.18 12.80 -10.74
CA ARG A 689 -10.74 12.76 -10.50
C ARG A 689 -9.97 13.05 -11.80
N TYR A 690 -8.90 13.82 -11.72
CA TYR A 690 -8.04 14.16 -12.87
C TYR A 690 -6.86 13.19 -12.99
N TYR A 691 -6.42 12.92 -14.22
CA TYR A 691 -5.25 12.08 -14.51
C TYR A 691 -4.22 12.75 -15.43
N SER A 692 -4.33 14.07 -15.60
CA SER A 692 -3.30 14.95 -16.17
C SER A 692 -3.03 16.16 -15.25
N TYR A 693 -1.78 16.63 -15.23
CA TYR A 693 -1.38 17.71 -14.34
C TYR A 693 -2.04 19.07 -14.69
N THR A 694 -2.34 19.34 -15.97
CA THR A 694 -3.10 20.53 -16.41
C THR A 694 -4.62 20.43 -16.17
N ASN A 695 -5.10 19.27 -15.71
CA ASN A 695 -6.51 18.93 -15.47
C ASN A 695 -7.41 18.96 -16.73
N ASP A 696 -6.85 18.72 -17.92
CA ASP A 696 -7.62 18.56 -19.16
C ASP A 696 -8.24 17.15 -19.33
N ALA A 697 -7.72 16.13 -18.62
CA ALA A 697 -8.16 14.74 -18.68
C ALA A 697 -8.67 14.27 -17.30
N SER A 698 -9.86 13.63 -17.26
CA SER A 698 -10.52 13.24 -16.02
C SER A 698 -11.49 12.08 -16.18
N VAL A 699 -11.71 11.31 -15.10
CA VAL A 699 -12.78 10.30 -15.03
C VAL A 699 -13.97 10.85 -14.24
N PRO A 700 -15.23 10.50 -14.61
CA PRO A 700 -16.42 10.97 -13.91
C PRO A 700 -16.48 10.44 -12.47
N GLY A 701 -17.27 11.11 -11.63
CA GLY A 701 -17.59 10.61 -10.28
C GLY A 701 -18.38 9.30 -10.32
N ARG A 702 -18.31 8.54 -9.22
CA ARG A 702 -18.99 7.24 -9.08
C ARG A 702 -19.71 7.11 -7.74
N LEU A 703 -20.77 6.31 -7.74
CA LEU A 703 -21.34 5.66 -6.57
C LEU A 703 -21.28 4.15 -6.84
N ILE A 704 -20.64 3.42 -5.93
CA ILE A 704 -20.64 1.95 -5.88
C ILE A 704 -21.42 1.53 -4.63
N VAL A 705 -22.17 0.43 -4.74
CA VAL A 705 -22.95 -0.13 -3.65
C VAL A 705 -22.53 -1.59 -3.47
N ASP A 706 -22.19 -1.96 -2.25
CA ASP A 706 -21.86 -3.33 -1.88
C ASP A 706 -22.88 -3.83 -0.85
N ALA A 707 -23.19 -5.12 -0.84
CA ALA A 707 -24.08 -5.74 0.13
C ALA A 707 -23.46 -7.01 0.71
N SER A 708 -23.87 -7.36 1.92
CA SER A 708 -23.50 -8.61 2.58
C SER A 708 -24.64 -9.08 3.47
N LEU A 709 -24.85 -10.39 3.53
CA LEU A 709 -25.90 -11.05 4.32
C LEU A 709 -25.30 -12.33 4.90
N GLY A 710 -25.58 -12.66 6.15
CA GLY A 710 -25.12 -13.92 6.73
C GLY A 710 -25.98 -14.44 7.88
N TYR A 711 -25.74 -15.72 8.18
CA TYR A 711 -26.48 -16.49 9.15
C TYR A 711 -25.53 -17.40 9.93
N ARG A 712 -25.58 -17.30 11.26
CA ARG A 712 -24.84 -18.12 12.21
C ARG A 712 -25.74 -19.26 12.67
N PHE A 713 -25.49 -20.46 12.16
CA PHE A 713 -26.22 -21.67 12.56
C PHE A 713 -25.90 -22.05 14.01
N THR A 714 -24.66 -21.82 14.40
CA THR A 714 -24.15 -21.87 15.77
C THR A 714 -23.13 -20.75 15.96
N ASP A 715 -22.65 -20.59 17.19
CA ASP A 715 -21.42 -19.88 17.55
C ASP A 715 -20.17 -20.34 16.79
N LYS A 716 -20.21 -21.53 16.16
CA LYS A 716 -19.12 -22.16 15.43
C LYS A 716 -19.29 -22.27 13.91
N VAL A 717 -20.49 -22.04 13.36
CA VAL A 717 -20.76 -22.24 11.93
C VAL A 717 -21.57 -21.09 11.35
N GLU A 718 -20.98 -20.38 10.39
CA GLU A 718 -21.56 -19.21 9.72
C GLU A 718 -21.56 -19.40 8.19
N VAL A 719 -22.66 -19.05 7.54
CA VAL A 719 -22.69 -18.84 6.08
C VAL A 719 -22.89 -17.35 5.80
N GLN A 720 -22.13 -16.84 4.85
CA GLN A 720 -22.16 -15.45 4.40
C GLN A 720 -22.27 -15.39 2.87
N LEU A 721 -23.06 -14.44 2.39
CA LEU A 721 -23.16 -14.04 1.00
C LEU A 721 -22.69 -12.60 0.88
N ASN A 722 -21.85 -12.29 -0.10
CA ASN A 722 -21.38 -10.95 -0.42
C ASN A 722 -21.72 -10.61 -1.86
N ALA A 723 -22.09 -9.36 -2.13
CA ALA A 723 -22.26 -8.79 -3.46
C ALA A 723 -21.43 -7.51 -3.55
N THR A 724 -20.47 -7.45 -4.48
CA THR A 724 -19.70 -6.23 -4.77
C THR A 724 -20.22 -5.59 -6.04
N ASN A 725 -20.27 -4.25 -6.09
CA ASN A 725 -20.82 -3.49 -7.21
C ASN A 725 -22.26 -3.95 -7.58
N LEU A 726 -23.15 -3.98 -6.59
CA LEU A 726 -24.51 -4.55 -6.63
C LEU A 726 -25.39 -4.04 -7.79
N PHE A 727 -25.12 -2.86 -8.34
CA PHE A 727 -25.88 -2.27 -9.47
C PHE A 727 -25.12 -2.29 -10.80
N ASP A 728 -24.08 -3.13 -10.93
CA ASP A 728 -23.24 -3.29 -12.13
C ASP A 728 -22.78 -1.96 -12.75
N LYS A 729 -22.33 -1.05 -11.91
CA LYS A 729 -21.83 0.24 -12.38
C LYS A 729 -20.55 -0.01 -13.17
N ARG A 730 -20.50 0.42 -14.44
CA ARG A 730 -19.24 0.56 -15.19
C ARG A 730 -18.50 1.82 -14.72
N TYR A 731 -17.24 1.69 -14.31
CA TYR A 731 -16.39 2.76 -13.77
C TYR A 731 -14.89 2.48 -13.96
N VAL A 732 -14.08 3.53 -13.90
CA VAL A 732 -12.63 3.40 -13.73
C VAL A 732 -12.34 3.22 -12.25
N GLY A 733 -11.80 2.06 -11.88
CA GLY A 733 -11.39 1.74 -10.51
C GLY A 733 -10.14 2.51 -10.16
N THR A 734 -9.06 2.25 -10.92
CA THR A 734 -7.71 2.74 -10.65
C THR A 734 -7.30 3.84 -11.62
N ILE A 735 -6.61 4.85 -11.10
CA ILE A 735 -5.93 5.90 -11.86
C ILE A 735 -4.43 5.88 -11.51
N GLY A 736 -3.56 6.16 -12.48
CA GLY A 736 -2.13 6.27 -12.24
C GLY A 736 -1.41 4.92 -12.26
N SER A 737 -1.88 3.96 -13.06
CA SER A 737 -1.18 2.69 -13.27
C SER A 737 0.15 2.90 -14.00
N GLY A 738 0.11 3.53 -15.19
CA GLY A 738 1.26 3.95 -15.99
C GLY A 738 1.85 5.32 -15.63
N GLY A 739 1.53 5.88 -14.47
CA GLY A 739 1.94 7.23 -14.06
C GLY A 739 1.05 8.35 -14.63
N PHE A 740 1.54 9.59 -14.62
CA PHE A 740 0.78 10.78 -15.02
C PHE A 740 1.52 11.60 -16.07
N GLY A 741 0.75 12.21 -16.98
CA GLY A 741 1.23 13.13 -18.01
C GLY A 741 0.87 14.59 -17.70
N ASN A 742 1.54 15.52 -18.38
CA ASN A 742 1.19 16.95 -18.27
C ASN A 742 -0.21 17.26 -18.79
N SER A 743 -0.60 16.66 -19.92
CA SER A 743 -1.83 16.93 -20.67
C SER A 743 -2.25 15.66 -21.42
N GLY A 744 -3.54 15.55 -21.73
CA GLY A 744 -4.07 14.55 -22.65
C GLY A 744 -4.38 13.18 -22.02
N ASP A 745 -4.76 12.25 -22.88
CA ASP A 745 -5.38 10.98 -22.51
C ASP A 745 -4.36 9.84 -22.33
N ALA A 746 -3.66 9.83 -21.21
CA ALA A 746 -2.66 8.80 -20.90
C ALA A 746 -3.28 7.41 -20.64
N GLN A 747 -2.58 6.36 -21.09
CA GLN A 747 -2.88 4.96 -20.80
C GLN A 747 -2.47 4.61 -19.35
N THR A 748 -3.36 4.92 -18.40
CA THR A 748 -3.06 4.88 -16.95
C THR A 748 -4.29 4.55 -16.08
N LEU A 749 -5.34 4.03 -16.71
CA LEU A 749 -6.63 3.74 -16.10
C LEU A 749 -6.90 2.23 -16.10
N LEU A 750 -7.37 1.68 -14.99
CA LEU A 750 -7.88 0.30 -14.97
C LEU A 750 -9.38 0.31 -14.66
N VAL A 751 -10.13 -0.43 -15.47
CA VAL A 751 -11.57 -0.63 -15.32
C VAL A 751 -11.83 -1.36 -14.00
N GLY A 752 -12.83 -0.89 -13.25
CA GLY A 752 -13.26 -1.55 -12.01
C GLY A 752 -14.12 -2.78 -12.31
N ALA A 753 -14.04 -3.78 -11.42
CA ALA A 753 -14.80 -5.02 -11.57
C ALA A 753 -16.32 -4.79 -11.72
N PRO A 754 -17.00 -5.62 -12.54
CA PRO A 754 -18.46 -5.62 -12.66
C PRO A 754 -19.14 -6.12 -11.37
N GLN A 755 -20.46 -6.26 -11.39
CA GLN A 755 -21.20 -6.95 -10.32
C GLN A 755 -20.64 -8.37 -10.10
N GLN A 756 -20.28 -8.70 -8.86
CA GLN A 756 -19.76 -10.02 -8.49
C GLN A 756 -20.37 -10.50 -7.16
N PHE A 757 -20.56 -11.81 -7.05
CA PHE A 757 -21.18 -12.48 -5.90
C PHE A 757 -20.28 -13.57 -5.35
N PHE A 758 -20.25 -13.70 -4.03
CA PHE A 758 -19.45 -14.70 -3.31
C PHE A 758 -20.28 -15.33 -2.20
N ALA A 759 -20.08 -16.62 -1.98
CA ALA A 759 -20.64 -17.39 -0.88
C ALA A 759 -19.51 -17.99 -0.06
N THR A 760 -19.53 -17.77 1.25
CA THR A 760 -18.54 -18.23 2.22
C THR A 760 -19.20 -19.13 3.25
N LEU A 761 -18.57 -20.27 3.53
CA LEU A 761 -18.78 -21.06 4.75
C LEU A 761 -17.60 -20.81 5.70
N LYS A 762 -17.87 -20.45 6.95
CA LYS A 762 -16.88 -20.34 8.03
C LYS A 762 -17.17 -21.39 9.10
N ALA A 763 -16.12 -21.97 9.66
CA ALA A 763 -16.20 -22.94 10.75
C ALA A 763 -15.11 -22.69 11.81
N ASP A 764 -15.48 -22.87 13.07
CA ASP A 764 -14.61 -22.90 14.24
C ASP A 764 -14.82 -24.22 15.00
N PHE A 765 -13.79 -24.75 15.66
CA PHE A 765 -13.77 -26.10 16.25
C PHE A 765 -13.05 -26.12 17.60
#